data_AF-A0A7J7FPW6-F1
#
_entry.id   AF-A0A7J7FPW6-F1
#
_cell.length_a   1.000
_cell.length_b   1.000
_cell.length_c   1.000
_cell.angle_alpha   90.00
_cell.angle_beta   90.00
_cell.angle_gamma   90.00
#
_symmetry.space_group_name_H-M   'P 1'
#
loop_
_entity.id
_entity.type
_entity.pdbx_description
1 polymer ?
#
loop_
_entity_poly.entity_id
_entity_poly.type
_entity_poly.pdbx_seq_one_letter_code
_entity_poly.pdbx_strand_id
1 'polypeptide(L)'
;MELKQPMIKEMEPQHGQKGFLVKGTTKIGGHVLEDTNCRLDSLRMLETGLPNGSPEKKLAWLRSQVIGSDLEFETPFGKRRLTYADYTASGRSLLYIENYIIANVLPVYGNTHTSDSYVGHQTTKMVHEASKYVKSCLGGKEEDALLFVGSGTTAAIKRLQEVMGISVPSIMRDKILASMEAETEDEDEKITKLRNKIRRRVNEERWIVFVGPYEHHSNLLSWRQSLAQVVEIGLDETGLIDMKALKLQLENYRHTNRPMLGSFSACSNVTGIYSDTRALATLLHRYGAFACFDFAASGPYVEIDMRSGEIDGYDAIFLSPHKFAGGPSTPGILLMSKVLYQLGTCPPSTCGGGTVSFVNGFNEKDTLYYNDVEEREDAGTPPIIQKIRAAMAFWVKEYIGYEVIKQQEHKLIERALDRLLSNPNIWVLGNTSVERQAILSFLVFSTSNYSRNDNTRVDGGGGIYMWREAGNMRDKPLHGPFVAKLFNDLFGIQARGGCACAGPYGHHLLHVDQPHSLAFKAAIQKGYNGVKPGWTRINLAYFIAIEEFEFILAALEFIAMYGQRFLPLYDFNWKTGAWTIKKKSVKEIAAIKQSKPAFSNSLITHALQAAAAANFEDFDEKKSNKVGSNIDPKTVELIDKYVSYLETAKKIAHSLPKFPPPRKVPKDIDLNLVHFRV
;
A
#
# COMPACT_ATOMS: atom_id res chain seq x y z
N MET A 1 43.87 38.59 1.27
CA MET A 1 42.91 38.87 0.18
C MET A 1 41.57 38.35 0.68
N GLU A 2 40.81 39.26 1.28
CA GLU A 2 39.52 39.02 1.92
C GLU A 2 38.44 38.72 0.89
N LEU A 3 37.49 37.83 1.21
CA LEU A 3 36.17 37.80 0.57
C LEU A 3 35.07 37.58 1.62
N LYS A 4 34.15 38.55 1.59
CA LYS A 4 33.08 38.94 2.52
C LYS A 4 31.98 37.89 2.75
N GLN A 5 31.48 37.84 3.98
CA GLN A 5 30.12 37.38 4.32
C GLN A 5 29.11 38.52 4.10
N PRO A 6 27.86 38.26 3.67
CA PRO A 6 26.82 39.29 3.63
C PRO A 6 26.09 39.41 4.97
N MET A 7 25.92 40.66 5.41
CA MET A 7 25.18 41.09 6.60
C MET A 7 23.67 40.78 6.49
N ILE A 8 23.11 40.23 7.55
CA ILE A 8 21.66 40.18 7.80
C ILE A 8 21.27 41.52 8.45
N LYS A 9 20.30 42.22 7.86
CA LYS A 9 19.68 43.42 8.44
C LYS A 9 18.71 43.01 9.55
N GLU A 10 18.88 43.61 10.72
CA GLU A 10 17.90 43.60 11.81
C GLU A 10 16.61 44.31 11.38
N MET A 11 15.45 43.70 11.66
CA MET A 11 14.16 44.39 11.76
C MET A 11 13.57 44.09 13.13
N GLU A 12 13.31 45.16 13.89
CA GLU A 12 12.71 45.16 15.23
C GLU A 12 11.26 44.63 15.26
N PRO A 13 10.80 44.13 16.42
CA PRO A 13 9.50 43.47 16.55
C PRO A 13 8.36 44.47 16.78
N GLN A 14 7.33 44.43 15.91
CA GLN A 14 6.05 45.09 16.18
C GLN A 14 5.16 44.23 17.08
N HIS A 15 4.77 44.82 18.20
CA HIS A 15 3.81 44.32 19.17
C HIS A 15 2.42 44.07 18.57
N GLY A 16 1.78 43.00 19.05
CA GLY A 16 0.36 43.04 19.42
C GLY A 16 -0.55 42.03 18.74
N GLN A 17 -0.74 40.86 19.37
CA GLN A 17 -2.04 40.18 19.34
C GLN A 17 -2.29 39.45 20.67
N LYS A 18 -3.35 39.90 21.36
CA LYS A 18 -3.81 39.43 22.67
C LYS A 18 -4.33 38.00 22.56
N GLY A 19 -3.84 37.11 23.44
CA GLY A 19 -4.41 35.78 23.64
C GLY A 19 -5.80 35.86 24.27
N PHE A 20 -6.76 35.12 23.70
CA PHE A 20 -8.07 34.88 24.30
C PHE A 20 -8.05 33.52 25.01
N LEU A 21 -7.95 33.55 26.34
CA LEU A 21 -8.32 32.44 27.21
C LEU A 21 -9.80 32.63 27.58
N VAL A 22 -10.70 31.83 26.99
CA VAL A 22 -12.10 31.75 27.44
C VAL A 22 -12.21 30.57 28.39
N LYS A 23 -12.35 30.86 29.69
CA LYS A 23 -12.80 29.89 30.70
C LYS A 23 -14.33 29.80 30.62
N GLY A 24 -14.84 28.65 30.20
CA GLY A 24 -16.25 28.29 30.32
C GLY A 24 -16.44 27.17 31.33
N THR A 25 -17.00 27.47 32.50
CA THR A 25 -17.54 26.48 33.44
C THR A 25 -19.01 26.24 33.13
N THR A 26 -19.42 24.97 33.00
CA THR A 26 -20.84 24.61 33.04
C THR A 26 -21.00 23.30 33.82
N LYS A 27 -21.71 23.38 34.95
CA LYS A 27 -22.26 22.24 35.69
C LYS A 27 -23.73 22.11 35.31
N ILE A 28 -24.17 20.95 34.82
CA ILE A 28 -25.52 20.39 35.04
C ILE A 28 -25.37 18.88 35.08
N GLY A 29 -25.94 18.23 36.10
CA GLY A 29 -25.87 16.80 36.35
C GLY A 29 -27.01 15.99 35.75
N GLY A 30 -26.87 14.66 35.84
CA GLY A 30 -27.94 13.68 35.61
C GLY A 30 -27.46 12.43 34.88
N HIS A 31 -27.16 11.38 35.66
CA HIS A 31 -26.92 9.97 35.27
C HIS A 31 -25.96 9.67 34.10
N VAL A 32 -24.73 9.27 34.46
CA VAL A 32 -23.75 8.68 33.55
C VAL A 32 -23.85 7.16 33.63
N LEU A 33 -24.25 6.54 32.52
CA LEU A 33 -23.89 5.16 32.19
C LEU A 33 -22.38 5.13 31.96
N GLU A 34 -21.66 4.25 32.64
CA GLU A 34 -20.22 4.04 32.46
C GLU A 34 -19.92 3.59 31.04
N ASP A 35 -19.52 4.55 30.21
CA ASP A 35 -19.06 4.32 28.85
C ASP A 35 -17.52 4.24 28.89
N THR A 36 -16.97 3.06 28.64
CA THR A 36 -15.53 2.71 28.67
C THR A 36 -14.74 3.31 27.49
N ASN A 37 -14.89 4.62 27.29
CA ASN A 37 -14.18 5.36 26.26
C ASN A 37 -12.86 5.87 26.85
N CYS A 38 -11.75 5.16 26.58
CA CYS A 38 -10.39 5.56 26.98
C CYS A 38 -9.95 6.81 26.18
N ARG A 39 -10.50 7.98 26.52
CA ARG A 39 -10.25 9.26 25.82
C ARG A 39 -9.04 9.97 26.41
N LEU A 40 -7.92 9.96 25.70
CA LEU A 40 -6.64 10.58 26.07
C LEU A 40 -6.69 12.12 26.13
N ASP A 41 -6.20 12.73 27.21
CA ASP A 41 -6.24 14.19 27.43
C ASP A 41 -5.36 15.02 26.47
N SER A 42 -4.21 14.49 26.03
CA SER A 42 -3.32 15.13 25.04
C SER A 42 -3.85 15.08 23.60
N LEU A 43 -4.63 14.03 23.28
CA LEU A 43 -5.32 13.87 22.00
C LEU A 43 -6.69 14.58 22.00
N ARG A 44 -7.29 14.92 23.14
CA ARG A 44 -8.51 15.78 23.18
C ARG A 44 -8.28 17.14 22.53
N MET A 45 -7.05 17.66 22.56
CA MET A 45 -6.72 18.89 21.85
C MET A 45 -6.87 18.75 20.32
N LEU A 46 -6.79 17.53 19.78
CA LEU A 46 -6.96 17.28 18.35
C LEU A 46 -8.38 17.58 17.87
N GLU A 47 -9.39 17.42 18.73
CA GLU A 47 -10.79 17.61 18.34
C GLU A 47 -11.18 19.09 18.17
N THR A 48 -10.32 20.02 18.62
CA THR A 48 -10.60 21.45 18.54
C THR A 48 -10.50 21.99 17.11
N GLY A 49 -11.58 22.57 16.60
CA GLY A 49 -11.62 23.17 15.25
C GLY A 49 -11.88 22.20 14.10
N LEU A 50 -12.19 20.93 14.38
CA LEU A 50 -12.62 19.98 13.35
C LEU A 50 -14.07 20.21 12.92
N PRO A 51 -14.41 19.93 11.65
CA PRO A 51 -15.79 19.98 11.20
C PRO A 51 -16.60 18.84 11.80
N ASN A 52 -17.37 19.12 12.84
CA ASN A 52 -18.45 18.23 13.28
C ASN A 52 -19.56 18.21 12.22
N GLY A 53 -19.90 17.04 11.69
CA GLY A 53 -20.92 16.93 10.64
C GLY A 53 -20.90 15.62 9.85
N SER A 54 -21.56 15.66 8.68
CA SER A 54 -21.77 14.52 7.79
C SER A 54 -20.45 13.90 7.28
N PRO A 55 -20.47 12.61 6.87
CA PRO A 55 -19.30 11.93 6.29
C PRO A 55 -18.61 12.73 5.18
N GLU A 56 -19.36 13.43 4.33
CA GLU A 56 -18.85 14.21 3.20
C GLU A 56 -18.00 15.39 3.68
N LYS A 57 -18.38 16.05 4.78
CA LYS A 57 -17.59 17.14 5.37
C LYS A 57 -16.27 16.63 5.93
N LYS A 58 -16.27 15.44 6.56
CA LYS A 58 -15.06 14.80 7.06
C LYS A 58 -14.10 14.41 5.93
N LEU A 59 -14.62 13.81 4.85
CA LEU A 59 -13.84 13.46 3.67
C LEU A 59 -13.30 14.71 2.95
N ALA A 60 -14.10 15.76 2.83
CA ALA A 60 -13.67 17.05 2.27
C ALA A 60 -12.58 17.72 3.11
N TRP A 61 -12.68 17.64 4.44
CA TRP A 61 -11.62 18.08 5.34
C TRP A 61 -10.34 17.27 5.13
N LEU A 62 -10.42 15.94 5.07
CA LEU A 62 -9.24 15.10 4.85
C LEU A 62 -8.53 15.46 3.52
N ARG A 63 -9.30 15.67 2.45
CA ARG A 63 -8.77 16.16 1.16
C ARG A 63 -8.01 17.48 1.31
N SER A 64 -8.59 18.44 2.05
CA SER A 64 -7.96 19.76 2.23
C SER A 64 -6.68 19.71 3.07
N GLN A 65 -6.49 18.66 3.87
CA GLN A 65 -5.27 18.47 4.64
C GLN A 65 -4.10 17.90 3.82
N VAL A 66 -4.33 17.31 2.64
CA VAL A 66 -3.27 16.67 1.85
C VAL A 66 -2.25 17.70 1.37
N ILE A 67 -1.01 17.58 1.85
CA ILE A 67 0.07 18.48 1.45
C ILE A 67 0.39 18.26 -0.04
N GLY A 68 0.40 19.35 -0.81
CA GLY A 68 0.73 19.35 -2.23
C GLY A 68 -0.39 18.90 -3.16
N SER A 69 -1.65 18.92 -2.71
CA SER A 69 -2.84 18.61 -3.52
C SER A 69 -3.00 19.52 -4.75
N ASP A 70 -2.58 20.79 -4.65
CA ASP A 70 -2.61 21.77 -5.74
C ASP A 70 -1.25 21.91 -6.46
N LEU A 71 -0.30 21.02 -6.20
CA LEU A 71 1.01 21.06 -6.85
C LEU A 71 0.87 20.81 -8.35
N GLU A 72 1.45 21.69 -9.15
CA GLU A 72 1.55 21.53 -10.58
C GLU A 72 3.03 21.38 -10.98
N PHE A 73 3.30 20.55 -11.99
CA PHE A 73 4.65 20.29 -12.48
C PHE A 73 4.70 20.26 -14.00
N GLU A 74 5.89 20.49 -14.56
CA GLU A 74 6.10 20.48 -16.00
C GLU A 74 6.21 19.06 -16.53
N THR A 75 5.49 18.81 -17.62
CA THR A 75 5.59 17.59 -18.42
C THR A 75 5.94 17.95 -19.87
N PRO A 76 6.33 16.98 -20.71
CA PRO A 76 6.47 17.24 -22.15
C PRO A 76 5.17 17.74 -22.80
N PHE A 77 4.01 17.49 -22.18
CA PHE A 77 2.70 17.90 -22.64
C PHE A 77 2.21 19.19 -21.97
N GLY A 78 3.10 19.88 -21.25
CA GLY A 78 2.86 21.15 -20.57
C GLY A 78 2.61 20.96 -19.08
N LYS A 79 2.23 22.02 -18.38
CA LYS A 79 1.94 21.99 -16.96
C LYS A 79 0.79 21.03 -16.65
N ARG A 80 0.96 20.17 -15.64
CA ARG A 80 -0.06 19.24 -15.13
C ARG A 80 -0.16 19.33 -13.63
N ARG A 81 -1.40 19.29 -13.13
CA ARG A 81 -1.68 19.08 -11.71
C ARG A 81 -1.28 17.66 -11.31
N LEU A 82 -0.66 17.52 -10.14
CA LEU A 82 -0.38 16.23 -9.54
C LEU A 82 -1.69 15.63 -9.03
N THR A 83 -2.16 14.56 -9.67
CA THR A 83 -3.29 13.75 -9.21
C THR A 83 -2.75 12.42 -8.70
N TYR A 84 -2.82 12.17 -7.40
CA TYR A 84 -2.15 11.04 -6.76
C TYR A 84 -3.04 9.79 -6.69
N ALA A 85 -2.64 8.72 -7.37
CA ALA A 85 -3.41 7.47 -7.47
C ALA A 85 -2.57 6.24 -7.06
N ASP A 86 -1.67 6.38 -6.08
CA ASP A 86 -0.79 5.31 -5.60
C ASP A 86 -0.75 5.22 -4.06
N TYR A 87 -1.85 5.51 -3.36
CA TYR A 87 -1.93 5.41 -1.88
C TYR A 87 -1.65 3.99 -1.37
N THR A 88 -1.86 2.94 -2.17
CA THR A 88 -1.44 1.57 -1.85
C THR A 88 0.08 1.44 -1.63
N ALA A 89 0.89 2.28 -2.29
CA ALA A 89 2.33 2.31 -2.09
C ALA A 89 2.72 3.12 -0.84
N SER A 90 2.17 4.32 -0.70
CA SER A 90 2.43 5.22 0.43
C SER A 90 1.31 6.25 0.53
N GLY A 91 0.94 6.61 1.75
CA GLY A 91 0.08 7.75 1.99
C GLY A 91 0.79 9.07 1.70
N ARG A 92 0.04 10.16 1.82
CA ARG A 92 0.53 11.55 1.73
C ARG A 92 0.52 12.19 3.12
N SER A 93 1.46 13.08 3.40
CA SER A 93 1.46 13.86 4.65
C SER A 93 0.25 14.80 4.72
N LEU A 94 -0.20 15.07 5.95
CA LEU A 94 -1.34 15.93 6.23
C LEU A 94 -0.89 17.19 6.98
N LEU A 95 -1.33 18.36 6.54
CA LEU A 95 -1.06 19.66 7.20
C LEU A 95 -1.39 19.61 8.68
N TYR A 96 -2.54 19.03 9.02
CA TYR A 96 -3.00 18.84 10.38
C TYR A 96 -1.96 18.14 11.28
N ILE A 97 -1.38 17.02 10.82
CA ILE A 97 -0.39 16.26 11.58
C ILE A 97 0.93 17.01 11.68
N GLU A 98 1.41 17.58 10.58
CA GLU A 98 2.68 18.31 10.59
C GLU A 98 2.60 19.56 11.49
N ASN A 99 1.49 20.29 11.46
CA ASN A 99 1.26 21.45 12.32
C ASN A 99 1.21 21.06 13.79
N TYR A 100 0.57 19.93 14.14
CA TYR A 100 0.56 19.45 15.52
C TYR A 100 1.96 19.10 16.01
N ILE A 101 2.76 18.39 15.20
CA ILE A 101 4.14 18.03 15.55
C ILE A 101 4.96 19.30 15.78
N ILE A 102 4.87 20.28 14.89
CA ILE A 102 5.60 21.56 14.98
C ILE A 102 5.20 22.33 16.22
N ALA A 103 3.90 22.42 16.53
CA ALA A 103 3.37 23.26 17.59
C ALA A 103 3.42 22.62 18.99
N ASN A 104 3.28 21.29 19.08
CA ASN A 104 3.06 20.60 20.36
C ASN A 104 4.14 19.57 20.72
N VAL A 105 4.84 18.99 19.75
CA VAL A 105 5.82 17.93 20.01
C VAL A 105 7.24 18.48 20.02
N LEU A 106 7.66 19.17 18.95
CA LEU A 106 9.02 19.69 18.82
C LEU A 106 9.43 20.67 19.93
N PRO A 107 8.56 21.58 20.43
CA PRO A 107 8.97 22.54 21.45
C PRO A 107 9.31 21.92 22.81
N VAL A 108 8.77 20.73 23.11
CA VAL A 108 8.98 20.02 24.38
C VAL A 108 9.77 18.72 24.20
N TYR A 109 10.41 18.56 23.05
CA TYR A 109 11.16 17.34 22.71
C TYR A 109 12.33 17.13 23.68
N GLY A 110 12.34 15.97 24.33
CA GLY A 110 13.43 15.49 25.16
C GLY A 110 13.65 13.99 24.95
N ASN A 111 14.85 13.51 25.25
CA ASN A 111 15.08 12.06 25.22
C ASN A 111 14.14 11.38 26.23
N THR A 112 13.52 10.27 25.81
CA THR A 112 12.78 9.39 26.72
C THR A 112 13.79 8.58 27.54
N HIS A 113 13.34 7.84 28.55
CA HIS A 113 14.15 7.06 29.52
C HIS A 113 14.57 7.78 30.80
N THR A 114 14.39 9.10 30.88
CA THR A 114 14.46 9.83 32.16
C THR A 114 13.31 10.83 32.26
N SER A 115 12.58 10.79 33.37
CA SER A 115 11.45 11.69 33.64
C SER A 115 11.79 12.84 34.59
N ASP A 116 13.07 13.02 34.91
CA ASP A 116 13.53 14.02 35.88
C ASP A 116 13.43 15.46 35.34
N SER A 117 13.49 15.62 34.03
CA SER A 117 13.33 16.92 33.35
C SER A 117 11.92 17.10 32.79
N TYR A 118 11.46 18.34 32.73
CA TYR A 118 10.13 18.66 32.16
C TYR A 118 9.96 18.09 30.74
N VAL A 119 10.93 18.30 29.85
CA VAL A 119 10.87 17.83 28.46
C VAL A 119 10.94 16.30 28.33
N GLY A 120 11.76 15.64 29.16
CA GLY A 120 11.83 14.18 29.23
C GLY A 120 10.51 13.57 29.72
N HIS A 121 9.91 14.15 30.76
CA HIS A 121 8.60 13.74 31.26
C HIS A 121 7.49 13.94 30.23
N GLN A 122 7.39 15.11 29.59
CA GLN A 122 6.37 15.40 28.58
C GLN A 122 6.48 14.45 27.38
N THR A 123 7.69 14.28 26.84
CA THR A 123 7.90 13.41 25.67
C THR A 123 7.61 11.94 25.99
N THR A 124 8.05 11.47 27.16
CA THR A 124 7.77 10.09 27.62
C THR A 124 6.26 9.87 27.76
N LYS A 125 5.54 10.84 28.35
CA LYS A 125 4.08 10.79 28.45
C LYS A 125 3.42 10.70 27.07
N MET A 126 3.78 11.57 26.13
CA MET A 126 3.21 11.56 24.77
C MET A 126 3.46 10.24 24.04
N VAL A 127 4.65 9.65 24.20
CA VAL A 127 4.99 8.36 23.59
C VAL A 127 4.17 7.22 24.19
N HIS A 128 4.05 7.14 25.51
CA HIS A 128 3.22 6.11 26.16
C HIS A 128 1.74 6.24 25.76
N GLU A 129 1.25 7.47 25.70
CA GLU A 129 -0.10 7.80 25.25
C GLU A 129 -0.33 7.38 23.79
N ALA A 130 0.62 7.68 22.90
CA ALA A 130 0.59 7.27 21.50
C ALA A 130 0.62 5.73 21.35
N SER A 131 1.49 5.04 22.08
CA SER A 131 1.58 3.58 22.07
C SER A 131 0.29 2.92 22.53
N LYS A 132 -0.26 3.38 23.67
CA LYS A 132 -1.52 2.88 24.21
C LYS A 132 -2.69 3.10 23.25
N TYR A 133 -2.75 4.28 22.62
CA TYR A 133 -3.77 4.60 21.64
C TYR A 133 -3.70 3.65 20.43
N VAL A 134 -2.52 3.52 19.81
CA VAL A 134 -2.31 2.60 18.68
C VAL A 134 -2.66 1.17 19.05
N LYS A 135 -2.26 0.69 20.23
CA LYS A 135 -2.59 -0.65 20.73
C LYS A 135 -4.09 -0.87 20.82
N SER A 136 -4.82 0.10 21.35
CA SER A 136 -6.29 0.04 21.47
C SER A 136 -7.00 0.04 20.12
N CYS A 137 -6.54 0.84 19.14
CA CYS A 137 -7.10 0.85 17.78
C CYS A 137 -6.88 -0.47 17.01
N LEU A 138 -6.04 -1.36 17.53
CA LEU A 138 -5.78 -2.69 16.96
C LEU A 138 -6.46 -3.81 17.77
N GLY A 139 -7.23 -3.47 18.80
CA GLY A 139 -7.84 -4.44 19.72
C GLY A 139 -6.85 -5.17 20.62
N GLY A 140 -5.62 -4.65 20.76
CA GLY A 140 -4.58 -5.28 21.58
C GLY A 140 -4.85 -5.15 23.08
N LYS A 141 -4.63 -6.24 23.82
CA LYS A 141 -4.84 -6.34 25.27
C LYS A 141 -3.51 -6.48 26.03
N GLU A 142 -3.55 -6.76 27.32
CA GLU A 142 -2.34 -6.84 28.17
C GLU A 142 -1.46 -8.06 27.86
N GLU A 143 -2.09 -9.14 27.41
CA GLU A 143 -1.46 -10.36 26.90
C GLU A 143 -0.75 -10.18 25.56
N ASP A 144 -0.96 -9.04 24.90
CA ASP A 144 -0.30 -8.70 23.63
C ASP A 144 0.85 -7.70 23.87
N ALA A 145 1.83 -7.69 22.98
CA ALA A 145 2.93 -6.74 22.95
C ALA A 145 2.90 -5.93 21.66
N LEU A 146 2.89 -4.59 21.79
CA LEU A 146 3.01 -3.65 20.68
C LEU A 146 4.47 -3.19 20.54
N LEU A 147 5.08 -3.52 19.40
CA LEU A 147 6.43 -3.11 19.05
C LEU A 147 6.41 -2.15 17.86
N PHE A 148 7.02 -0.98 18.03
CA PHE A 148 7.36 -0.08 16.92
C PHE A 148 8.74 -0.46 16.41
N VAL A 149 8.80 -0.86 15.15
CA VAL A 149 9.99 -1.46 14.55
C VAL A 149 10.51 -0.57 13.43
N GLY A 150 11.49 -1.06 12.65
CA GLY A 150 12.04 -0.38 11.48
C GLY A 150 11.01 -0.10 10.38
N SER A 151 11.42 -0.05 9.11
CA SER A 151 10.51 0.42 8.06
C SER A 151 9.45 -0.62 7.64
N GLY A 152 8.18 -0.33 7.98
CA GLY A 152 6.99 -1.04 7.53
C GLY A 152 6.89 -2.50 7.97
N THR A 153 5.99 -3.24 7.31
CA THR A 153 5.70 -4.65 7.60
C THR A 153 6.95 -5.54 7.46
N THR A 154 7.87 -5.22 6.54
CA THR A 154 9.13 -5.96 6.41
C THR A 154 9.89 -6.03 7.73
N ALA A 155 9.99 -4.92 8.46
CA ALA A 155 10.65 -4.89 9.76
C ALA A 155 9.82 -5.62 10.84
N ALA A 156 8.49 -5.57 10.75
CA ALA A 156 7.60 -6.24 11.70
C ALA A 156 7.70 -7.77 11.59
N ILE A 157 7.66 -8.32 10.38
CA ILE A 157 7.84 -9.76 10.12
C ILE A 157 9.24 -10.20 10.55
N LYS A 158 10.27 -9.40 10.24
CA LYS A 158 11.63 -9.69 10.65
C LYS A 158 11.76 -9.70 12.18
N ARG A 159 11.18 -8.71 12.87
CA ARG A 159 11.18 -8.66 14.34
C ARG A 159 10.46 -9.87 14.93
N LEU A 160 9.33 -10.28 14.36
CA LEU A 160 8.63 -11.49 14.80
C LEU A 160 9.55 -12.73 14.70
N GLN A 161 10.28 -12.89 13.59
CA GLN A 161 11.24 -14.00 13.45
C GLN A 161 12.38 -13.94 14.47
N GLU A 162 12.82 -12.75 14.84
CA GLU A 162 13.88 -12.55 15.85
C GLU A 162 13.40 -12.95 17.24
N VAL A 163 12.23 -12.46 17.67
CA VAL A 163 11.68 -12.77 19.00
C VAL A 163 11.19 -14.22 19.12
N MET A 164 10.88 -14.87 18.01
CA MET A 164 10.62 -16.32 17.94
C MET A 164 11.90 -17.17 17.91
N GLY A 165 13.08 -16.58 17.74
CA GLY A 165 14.36 -17.28 17.69
C GLY A 165 14.64 -18.05 16.38
N ILE A 166 13.95 -17.73 15.29
CA ILE A 166 14.08 -18.42 13.98
C ILE A 166 14.78 -17.57 12.91
N SER A 167 15.16 -16.34 13.28
CA SER A 167 15.94 -15.42 12.47
C SER A 167 17.43 -15.75 12.54
N VAL A 168 18.09 -15.88 11.39
CA VAL A 168 19.55 -16.06 11.30
C VAL A 168 20.13 -15.22 10.14
N PRO A 169 21.42 -14.82 10.21
CA PRO A 169 22.11 -14.25 9.07
C PRO A 169 22.12 -15.22 7.88
N SER A 170 21.91 -14.71 6.66
CA SER A 170 21.76 -15.54 5.45
C SER A 170 22.96 -16.46 5.19
N ILE A 171 24.18 -16.01 5.50
CA ILE A 171 25.42 -16.80 5.34
C ILE A 171 25.48 -18.03 6.27
N MET A 172 24.76 -17.99 7.40
CA MET A 172 24.71 -19.09 8.37
C MET A 172 23.50 -20.00 8.15
N ARG A 173 22.49 -19.53 7.41
CA ARG A 173 21.22 -20.23 7.22
C ARG A 173 21.43 -21.67 6.73
N ASP A 174 22.11 -21.83 5.61
CA ASP A 174 22.28 -23.14 4.97
C ASP A 174 23.16 -24.07 5.82
N LYS A 175 24.15 -23.50 6.54
CA LYS A 175 24.99 -24.27 7.47
C LYS A 175 24.18 -24.80 8.65
N ILE A 176 23.30 -23.96 9.21
CA ILE A 176 22.43 -24.36 10.32
C ILE A 176 21.43 -25.41 9.83
N LEU A 177 20.76 -25.20 8.70
CA LEU A 177 19.86 -26.21 8.13
C LEU A 177 20.58 -27.53 7.83
N ALA A 178 21.75 -27.49 7.20
CA ALA A 178 22.54 -28.69 6.94
C ALA A 178 22.91 -29.40 8.24
N SER A 179 23.26 -28.68 9.31
CA SER A 179 23.52 -29.30 10.62
C SER A 179 22.28 -29.93 11.27
N MET A 180 21.08 -29.45 10.93
CA MET A 180 19.81 -30.04 11.35
C MET A 180 19.45 -31.30 10.52
N GLU A 181 19.91 -31.37 9.28
CA GLU A 181 19.51 -32.40 8.31
C GLU A 181 20.58 -33.48 8.06
N ALA A 182 21.85 -33.23 8.39
CA ALA A 182 22.98 -34.12 8.08
C ALA A 182 22.88 -35.48 8.79
N GLU A 183 23.01 -36.53 8.00
CA GLU A 183 23.24 -37.89 8.47
C GLU A 183 24.74 -38.10 8.62
N THR A 184 25.16 -38.56 9.81
CA THR A 184 26.55 -38.96 10.04
C THR A 184 26.54 -40.45 10.32
N GLU A 185 27.22 -41.21 9.48
CA GLU A 185 27.59 -42.60 9.74
C GLU A 185 28.81 -42.57 10.67
N ASP A 186 28.58 -42.33 11.97
CA ASP A 186 29.63 -42.54 12.97
C ASP A 186 29.68 -44.04 13.32
N GLU A 187 30.90 -44.58 13.43
CA GLU A 187 31.16 -45.99 13.80
C GLU A 187 30.66 -46.33 15.23
N ASP A 188 30.47 -45.34 16.10
CA ASP A 188 29.95 -45.52 17.46
C ASP A 188 28.42 -45.40 17.52
N GLU A 189 27.76 -46.54 17.68
CA GLU A 189 26.30 -46.67 17.79
C GLU A 189 25.67 -45.77 18.87
N LYS A 190 26.37 -45.50 19.98
CA LYS A 190 25.85 -44.64 21.05
C LYS A 190 25.84 -43.18 20.65
N ILE A 191 26.89 -42.73 19.94
CA ILE A 191 27.00 -41.35 19.43
C ILE A 191 25.93 -41.13 18.35
N THR A 192 25.78 -42.09 17.44
CA THR A 192 24.74 -42.07 16.40
C THR A 192 23.34 -42.00 17.01
N LYS A 193 23.04 -42.78 18.05
CA LYS A 193 21.75 -42.75 18.74
C LYS A 193 21.48 -41.41 19.45
N LEU A 194 22.49 -40.81 20.09
CA LEU A 194 22.36 -39.50 20.73
C LEU A 194 22.15 -38.38 19.71
N ARG A 195 22.93 -38.38 18.62
CA ARG A 195 22.78 -37.40 17.53
C ARG A 195 21.41 -37.51 16.87
N ASN A 196 20.94 -38.73 16.59
CA ASN A 196 19.59 -38.94 16.05
C ASN A 196 18.49 -38.46 17.01
N LYS A 197 18.67 -38.62 18.33
CA LYS A 197 17.74 -38.08 19.34
C LYS A 197 17.72 -36.55 19.33
N ILE A 198 18.89 -35.90 19.25
CA ILE A 198 19.00 -34.44 19.16
C ILE A 198 18.38 -33.95 17.85
N ARG A 199 18.70 -34.58 16.71
CA ARG A 199 18.13 -34.27 15.39
C ARG A 199 16.61 -34.33 15.40
N ARG A 200 16.05 -35.40 15.94
CA ARG A 200 14.59 -35.55 16.05
C ARG A 200 13.97 -34.40 16.84
N ARG A 201 14.58 -34.03 17.97
CA ARG A 201 14.11 -32.92 18.81
C ARG A 201 14.22 -31.56 18.10
N VAL A 202 15.35 -31.28 17.44
CA VAL A 202 15.55 -30.03 16.69
C VAL A 202 14.59 -29.93 15.50
N ASN A 203 14.30 -31.05 14.84
CA ASN A 203 13.32 -31.08 13.75
C ASN A 203 11.87 -30.92 14.27
N GLU A 204 11.55 -31.49 15.44
CA GLU A 204 10.29 -31.28 16.16
C GLU A 204 10.12 -29.80 16.58
N GLU A 205 11.22 -29.07 16.81
CA GLU A 205 11.21 -27.63 17.17
C GLU A 205 11.23 -26.69 15.96
N ARG A 206 11.47 -27.18 14.74
CA ARG A 206 11.54 -26.34 13.52
C ARG A 206 10.14 -25.92 13.08
N TRP A 207 9.89 -24.62 13.02
CA TRP A 207 8.61 -24.05 12.62
C TRP A 207 8.18 -24.40 11.19
N ILE A 208 6.88 -24.66 11.02
CA ILE A 208 6.19 -24.66 9.72
C ILE A 208 5.49 -23.32 9.55
N VAL A 209 5.72 -22.64 8.43
CA VAL A 209 5.06 -21.37 8.11
C VAL A 209 4.28 -21.51 6.82
N PHE A 210 2.95 -21.39 6.89
CA PHE A 210 2.06 -21.34 5.74
C PHE A 210 1.95 -19.91 5.23
N VAL A 211 2.06 -19.69 3.93
CA VAL A 211 1.94 -18.37 3.30
C VAL A 211 0.99 -18.44 2.11
N GLY A 212 0.31 -17.34 1.80
CA GLY A 212 -0.68 -17.27 0.73
C GLY A 212 -0.11 -17.13 -0.69
N PRO A 213 -1.00 -17.09 -1.70
CA PRO A 213 -0.62 -16.97 -3.10
C PRO A 213 -0.34 -15.53 -3.54
N TYR A 214 -0.89 -14.52 -2.86
CA TYR A 214 -0.73 -13.11 -3.18
C TYR A 214 0.14 -12.34 -2.18
N GLU A 215 1.06 -13.03 -1.51
CA GLU A 215 1.98 -12.39 -0.57
C GLU A 215 2.89 -11.35 -1.23
N HIS A 216 3.02 -10.23 -0.53
CA HIS A 216 4.08 -9.28 -0.80
C HIS A 216 5.45 -9.94 -0.56
N HIS A 217 6.48 -9.53 -1.29
CA HIS A 217 7.84 -10.07 -1.15
C HIS A 217 8.37 -10.05 0.29
N SER A 218 7.96 -9.06 1.10
CA SER A 218 8.30 -9.02 2.54
C SER A 218 7.72 -10.19 3.32
N ASN A 219 6.52 -10.65 2.97
CA ASN A 219 5.85 -11.77 3.63
C ASN A 219 6.10 -13.12 2.97
N LEU A 220 6.87 -13.19 1.89
CA LEU A 220 7.30 -14.46 1.29
C LEU A 220 8.80 -14.70 1.47
N LEU A 221 9.62 -13.77 1.00
CA LEU A 221 11.07 -13.92 1.01
C LEU A 221 11.64 -13.92 2.43
N SER A 222 11.03 -13.15 3.34
CA SER A 222 11.47 -13.11 4.73
C SER A 222 11.35 -14.49 5.39
N TRP A 223 10.21 -15.18 5.26
CA TRP A 223 10.06 -16.54 5.78
C TRP A 223 10.95 -17.55 5.08
N ARG A 224 11.10 -17.47 3.75
CA ARG A 224 12.02 -18.36 3.00
C ARG A 224 13.48 -18.24 3.48
N GLN A 225 13.88 -17.07 3.98
CA GLN A 225 15.22 -16.80 4.52
C GLN A 225 15.33 -16.99 6.05
N SER A 226 14.26 -17.38 6.73
CA SER A 226 14.26 -17.79 8.15
C SER A 226 14.54 -19.29 8.30
N LEU A 227 14.79 -19.79 9.51
CA LEU A 227 14.95 -21.23 9.77
C LEU A 227 13.68 -22.08 9.55
N ALA A 228 12.52 -21.44 9.39
CA ALA A 228 11.26 -22.14 9.16
C ALA A 228 11.27 -22.95 7.85
N GLN A 229 10.39 -23.95 7.80
CA GLN A 229 9.98 -24.59 6.56
C GLN A 229 8.73 -23.88 6.04
N VAL A 230 8.82 -23.30 4.85
CA VAL A 230 7.74 -22.52 4.24
C VAL A 230 6.88 -23.41 3.35
N VAL A 231 5.56 -23.31 3.52
CA VAL A 231 4.56 -24.01 2.71
C VAL A 231 3.69 -22.97 2.03
N GLU A 232 3.76 -22.90 0.69
CA GLU A 232 3.00 -21.94 -0.11
C GLU A 232 1.64 -22.53 -0.48
N ILE A 233 0.57 -21.82 -0.13
CA ILE A 233 -0.81 -22.16 -0.49
C ILE A 233 -1.18 -21.45 -1.78
N GLY A 234 -1.68 -22.23 -2.74
CA GLY A 234 -2.07 -21.73 -4.06
C GLY A 234 -3.42 -21.01 -4.09
N LEU A 235 -3.81 -20.65 -5.31
CA LEU A 235 -5.14 -20.13 -5.62
C LEU A 235 -6.09 -21.29 -5.95
N ASP A 236 -7.36 -21.14 -5.63
CA ASP A 236 -8.43 -21.98 -6.14
C ASP A 236 -8.86 -21.57 -7.56
N GLU A 237 -9.86 -22.26 -8.12
CA GLU A 237 -10.41 -21.99 -9.45
C GLU A 237 -11.04 -20.59 -9.58
N THR A 238 -11.41 -19.97 -8.45
CA THR A 238 -11.99 -18.61 -8.41
C THR A 238 -10.93 -17.52 -8.25
N GLY A 239 -9.65 -17.89 -8.14
CA GLY A 239 -8.56 -16.95 -7.90
C GLY A 239 -8.51 -16.42 -6.47
N LEU A 240 -9.07 -17.16 -5.50
CA LEU A 240 -8.97 -16.90 -4.07
C LEU A 240 -8.01 -17.90 -3.41
N ILE A 241 -7.70 -17.72 -2.12
CA ILE A 241 -6.82 -18.66 -1.39
C ILE A 241 -7.48 -20.03 -1.35
N ASP A 242 -6.76 -21.08 -1.75
CA ASP A 242 -7.28 -22.45 -1.68
C ASP A 242 -7.32 -22.96 -0.22
N MET A 243 -8.47 -22.75 0.41
CA MET A 243 -8.75 -23.19 1.79
C MET A 243 -8.71 -24.72 1.93
N LYS A 244 -9.01 -25.48 0.86
CA LYS A 244 -8.93 -26.95 0.89
C LYS A 244 -7.48 -27.41 0.89
N ALA A 245 -6.64 -26.79 0.06
CA ALA A 245 -5.21 -27.05 0.05
C ALA A 245 -4.55 -26.68 1.39
N LEU A 246 -4.91 -25.53 1.98
CA LEU A 246 -4.44 -25.15 3.31
C LEU A 246 -4.82 -26.19 4.36
N LYS A 247 -6.09 -26.62 4.40
CA LYS A 247 -6.57 -27.65 5.32
C LYS A 247 -5.76 -28.95 5.18
N LEU A 248 -5.54 -29.41 3.94
CA LEU A 248 -4.77 -30.62 3.67
C LEU A 248 -3.33 -30.51 4.19
N GLN A 249 -2.68 -29.36 3.98
CA GLN A 249 -1.33 -29.15 4.48
C GLN A 249 -1.30 -29.10 6.02
N LEU A 250 -2.27 -28.46 6.67
CA LEU A 250 -2.39 -28.47 8.13
C LEU A 250 -2.58 -29.89 8.68
N GLU A 251 -3.39 -30.72 8.03
CA GLU A 251 -3.56 -32.14 8.38
C GLU A 251 -2.25 -32.92 8.30
N ASN A 252 -1.48 -32.70 7.23
CA ASN A 252 -0.19 -33.38 7.02
C ASN A 252 0.82 -33.05 8.14
N TYR A 253 0.91 -31.79 8.56
CA TYR A 253 1.87 -31.35 9.58
C TYR A 253 1.37 -31.50 11.02
N ARG A 254 0.06 -31.66 11.24
CA ARG A 254 -0.50 -31.87 12.59
C ARG A 254 0.16 -33.02 13.33
N HIS A 255 0.48 -34.10 12.61
CA HIS A 255 1.09 -35.31 13.19
C HIS A 255 2.59 -35.17 13.49
N THR A 256 3.25 -34.11 13.02
CA THR A 256 4.70 -33.93 13.22
C THR A 256 5.03 -33.30 14.58
N ASN A 257 4.02 -32.83 15.34
CA ASN A 257 4.18 -32.13 16.62
C ASN A 257 5.12 -30.89 16.53
N ARG A 258 5.20 -30.28 15.35
CA ARG A 258 6.02 -29.10 15.06
C ARG A 258 5.19 -27.84 15.30
N PRO A 259 5.79 -26.74 15.77
CA PRO A 259 5.08 -25.49 15.88
C PRO A 259 4.70 -24.97 14.49
N MET A 260 3.46 -24.51 14.35
CA MET A 260 2.87 -24.09 13.07
C MET A 260 2.39 -22.65 13.15
N LEU A 261 2.53 -21.91 12.05
CA LEU A 261 2.09 -20.53 11.92
C LEU A 261 1.59 -20.28 10.49
N GLY A 262 0.47 -19.59 10.34
CA GLY A 262 0.04 -19.01 9.07
C GLY A 262 0.40 -17.53 9.02
N SER A 263 1.00 -17.08 7.91
CA SER A 263 1.31 -15.68 7.68
C SER A 263 0.74 -15.23 6.34
N PHE A 264 -0.43 -14.59 6.37
CA PHE A 264 -1.20 -14.26 5.17
C PHE A 264 -1.40 -12.76 5.02
N SER A 265 -1.38 -12.26 3.79
CA SER A 265 -1.81 -10.88 3.51
C SER A 265 -3.30 -10.74 3.73
N ALA A 266 -3.75 -9.74 4.51
CA ALA A 266 -5.17 -9.47 4.74
C ALA A 266 -5.88 -8.91 3.49
N CYS A 267 -5.10 -8.29 2.59
CA CYS A 267 -5.57 -7.77 1.31
C CYS A 267 -4.43 -7.80 0.30
N SER A 268 -4.73 -8.20 -0.93
CA SER A 268 -3.75 -8.19 -2.02
C SER A 268 -3.36 -6.75 -2.37
N ASN A 269 -2.07 -6.40 -2.25
CA ASN A 269 -1.57 -5.10 -2.70
C ASN A 269 -1.60 -4.93 -4.25
N VAL A 270 -1.87 -6.02 -4.98
CA VAL A 270 -2.01 -6.05 -6.44
C VAL A 270 -3.46 -5.85 -6.84
N THR A 271 -4.33 -6.73 -6.37
CA THR A 271 -5.72 -6.81 -6.83
C THR A 271 -6.71 -6.18 -5.85
N GLY A 272 -6.31 -5.80 -4.65
CA GLY A 272 -7.23 -5.31 -3.63
C GLY A 272 -8.17 -6.36 -3.06
N ILE A 273 -8.15 -7.61 -3.55
CA ILE A 273 -8.98 -8.71 -3.05
C ILE A 273 -8.68 -8.93 -1.56
N TYR A 274 -9.73 -8.99 -0.75
CA TYR A 274 -9.62 -9.29 0.67
C TYR A 274 -9.43 -10.79 0.91
N SER A 275 -8.60 -11.12 1.90
CA SER A 275 -8.60 -12.43 2.51
C SER A 275 -9.72 -12.49 3.54
N ASP A 276 -10.41 -13.63 3.65
CA ASP A 276 -11.23 -13.90 4.83
C ASP A 276 -10.30 -14.28 6.00
N THR A 277 -9.78 -13.24 6.66
CA THR A 277 -8.79 -13.38 7.74
C THR A 277 -9.36 -14.14 8.93
N ARG A 278 -10.64 -14.00 9.22
CA ARG A 278 -11.32 -14.69 10.33
C ARG A 278 -11.51 -16.17 10.03
N ALA A 279 -11.89 -16.53 8.79
CA ALA A 279 -11.96 -17.93 8.39
C ALA A 279 -10.59 -18.60 8.33
N LEU A 280 -9.55 -17.89 7.88
CA LEU A 280 -8.16 -18.36 7.91
C LEU A 280 -7.70 -18.61 9.35
N ALA A 281 -7.91 -17.65 10.26
CA ALA A 281 -7.59 -17.81 11.67
C ALA A 281 -8.30 -19.03 12.30
N THR A 282 -9.61 -19.14 12.05
CA THR A 282 -10.42 -20.28 12.52
C THR A 282 -9.85 -21.61 12.04
N LEU A 283 -9.45 -21.68 10.76
CA LEU A 283 -8.86 -22.90 10.21
C LEU A 283 -7.49 -23.20 10.82
N LEU A 284 -6.60 -22.21 10.96
CA LEU A 284 -5.28 -22.38 11.55
C LEU A 284 -5.36 -22.87 12.99
N HIS A 285 -6.16 -22.21 13.83
CA HIS A 285 -6.31 -22.54 15.25
C HIS A 285 -6.92 -23.93 15.48
N ARG A 286 -7.84 -24.40 14.63
CA ARG A 286 -8.39 -25.77 14.70
C ARG A 286 -7.32 -26.86 14.60
N TYR A 287 -6.17 -26.53 14.00
CA TYR A 287 -5.03 -27.44 13.85
C TYR A 287 -3.85 -27.07 14.75
N GLY A 288 -4.02 -26.12 15.68
CA GLY A 288 -2.98 -25.68 16.62
C GLY A 288 -1.90 -24.79 16.00
N ALA A 289 -2.18 -24.17 14.85
CA ALA A 289 -1.29 -23.20 14.23
C ALA A 289 -1.66 -21.78 14.64
N PHE A 290 -0.67 -20.89 14.81
CA PHE A 290 -0.89 -19.47 15.05
C PHE A 290 -1.34 -18.74 13.77
N ALA A 291 -2.12 -17.67 13.90
CA ALA A 291 -2.66 -16.88 12.80
C ALA A 291 -2.06 -15.46 12.77
N CYS A 292 -1.20 -15.19 11.79
CA CYS A 292 -0.55 -13.90 11.60
C CYS A 292 -0.97 -13.26 10.28
N PHE A 293 -1.20 -11.94 10.30
CA PHE A 293 -1.73 -11.22 9.13
C PHE A 293 -0.94 -9.95 8.78
N ASP A 294 -0.61 -9.81 7.49
CA ASP A 294 -0.06 -8.58 6.91
C ASP A 294 -1.19 -7.65 6.48
N PHE A 295 -1.41 -6.59 7.26
CA PHE A 295 -2.38 -5.53 6.99
C PHE A 295 -1.77 -4.34 6.26
N ALA A 296 -0.61 -4.45 5.62
CA ALA A 296 0.02 -3.33 4.93
C ALA A 296 -0.89 -2.71 3.85
N ALA A 297 -1.64 -3.51 3.10
CA ALA A 297 -2.50 -2.99 2.03
C ALA A 297 -3.85 -2.45 2.54
N SER A 298 -4.45 -3.13 3.52
CA SER A 298 -5.81 -2.87 4.01
C SER A 298 -5.87 -2.04 5.29
N GLY A 299 -4.81 -1.98 6.09
CA GLY A 299 -4.82 -1.34 7.40
C GLY A 299 -5.29 0.12 7.45
N PRO A 300 -5.03 0.97 6.42
CA PRO A 300 -5.60 2.31 6.37
C PRO A 300 -7.13 2.35 6.19
N TYR A 301 -7.77 1.22 5.85
CA TYR A 301 -9.14 1.16 5.32
C TYR A 301 -10.08 0.32 6.19
N VAL A 302 -9.59 -0.76 6.78
CA VAL A 302 -10.42 -1.74 7.52
C VAL A 302 -10.26 -1.60 9.03
N GLU A 303 -11.30 -1.93 9.79
CA GLU A 303 -11.16 -2.17 11.22
C GLU A 303 -10.21 -3.36 11.47
N ILE A 304 -9.34 -3.23 12.47
CA ILE A 304 -8.41 -4.28 12.87
C ILE A 304 -8.65 -4.57 14.34
N ASP A 305 -8.91 -5.83 14.64
CA ASP A 305 -9.17 -6.27 16.01
C ASP A 305 -8.45 -7.60 16.29
N MET A 306 -7.47 -7.57 17.19
CA MET A 306 -6.56 -8.67 17.50
C MET A 306 -7.28 -9.90 18.03
N ARG A 307 -8.12 -9.77 19.08
CA ARG A 307 -8.84 -10.91 19.72
C ARG A 307 -7.94 -12.12 20.02
N SER A 308 -6.72 -11.86 20.48
CA SER A 308 -5.70 -12.87 20.81
C SER A 308 -6.27 -13.99 21.68
N GLY A 309 -5.99 -15.25 21.33
CA GLY A 309 -6.50 -16.44 22.03
C GLY A 309 -7.94 -16.87 21.67
N GLU A 310 -8.68 -16.09 20.90
CA GLU A 310 -10.00 -16.49 20.37
C GLU A 310 -9.85 -17.32 19.09
N ILE A 311 -10.86 -18.16 18.78
CA ILE A 311 -10.79 -19.09 17.64
C ILE A 311 -10.64 -18.39 16.29
N ASP A 312 -11.25 -17.21 16.12
CA ASP A 312 -11.15 -16.33 14.96
C ASP A 312 -10.22 -15.13 15.20
N GLY A 313 -9.45 -15.18 16.30
CA GLY A 313 -8.46 -14.18 16.69
C GLY A 313 -7.20 -14.19 15.83
N TYR A 314 -6.36 -13.19 16.04
CA TYR A 314 -5.04 -13.07 15.44
C TYR A 314 -3.98 -13.19 16.53
N ASP A 315 -2.87 -13.82 16.22
CA ASP A 315 -1.71 -13.93 17.12
C ASP A 315 -0.60 -12.96 16.76
N ALA A 316 -0.57 -12.46 15.52
CA ALA A 316 0.26 -11.32 15.16
C ALA A 316 -0.32 -10.49 14.01
N ILE A 317 -0.10 -9.19 14.06
CA ILE A 317 -0.50 -8.21 13.06
C ILE A 317 0.72 -7.41 12.64
N PHE A 318 0.95 -7.36 11.33
CA PHE A 318 2.00 -6.56 10.72
C PHE A 318 1.41 -5.36 9.99
N LEU A 319 1.96 -4.18 10.25
CA LEU A 319 1.42 -2.94 9.69
C LEU A 319 2.50 -2.03 9.12
N SER A 320 2.09 -1.28 8.11
CA SER A 320 2.87 -0.25 7.43
C SER A 320 2.15 1.09 7.52
N PRO A 321 2.26 1.81 8.67
CA PRO A 321 1.52 3.06 8.87
C PRO A 321 1.88 4.14 7.84
N HIS A 322 3.02 4.06 7.14
CA HIS A 322 3.35 4.97 6.04
C HIS A 322 2.37 4.94 4.86
N LYS A 323 1.49 3.94 4.80
CA LYS A 323 0.40 3.84 3.82
C LYS A 323 -0.89 4.52 4.26
N PHE A 324 -0.98 4.99 5.51
CA PHE A 324 -2.11 5.74 6.02
C PHE A 324 -2.03 7.20 5.53
N ALA A 325 -3.18 7.84 5.38
CA ALA A 325 -3.20 9.30 5.18
C ALA A 325 -2.55 9.97 6.41
N GLY A 326 -1.48 10.72 6.20
CA GLY A 326 -0.67 11.32 7.27
C GLY A 326 0.44 10.43 7.82
N GLY A 327 0.56 9.20 7.32
CA GLY A 327 1.51 8.21 7.77
C GLY A 327 2.97 8.30 7.30
N PRO A 328 3.36 9.04 6.24
CA PRO A 328 4.78 9.07 5.83
C PRO A 328 5.75 9.37 6.99
N SER A 329 6.85 8.64 7.05
CA SER A 329 7.89 8.68 8.12
C SER A 329 7.51 8.04 9.46
N THR A 330 6.45 7.22 9.53
CA THR A 330 6.15 6.37 10.69
C THR A 330 6.99 5.08 10.73
N PRO A 331 7.17 4.46 11.90
CA PRO A 331 7.78 3.13 11.99
C PRO A 331 6.79 2.06 11.53
N GLY A 332 7.30 0.85 11.24
CA GLY A 332 6.47 -0.34 11.13
C GLY A 332 5.91 -0.72 12.50
N ILE A 333 4.81 -1.46 12.51
CA ILE A 333 4.16 -1.93 13.74
C ILE A 333 4.04 -3.45 13.70
N LEU A 334 4.42 -4.08 14.81
CA LEU A 334 4.13 -5.46 15.15
C LEU A 334 3.27 -5.45 16.43
N LEU A 335 2.03 -5.92 16.35
CA LEU A 335 1.26 -6.32 17.53
C LEU A 335 1.26 -7.84 17.56
N MET A 336 1.67 -8.46 18.66
CA MET A 336 1.73 -9.92 18.77
C MET A 336 1.28 -10.41 20.13
N SER A 337 0.72 -11.62 20.17
CA SER A 337 0.51 -12.36 21.42
C SER A 337 1.86 -12.61 22.09
N LYS A 338 1.96 -12.36 23.40
CA LYS A 338 3.19 -12.64 24.17
C LYS A 338 3.59 -14.12 24.15
N VAL A 339 2.68 -15.03 23.79
CA VAL A 339 2.99 -16.47 23.60
C VAL A 339 4.02 -16.69 22.47
N LEU A 340 4.06 -15.82 21.47
CA LEU A 340 5.04 -15.90 20.38
C LEU A 340 6.45 -15.40 20.79
N TYR A 341 6.59 -14.77 21.96
CA TYR A 341 7.86 -14.26 22.45
C TYR A 341 8.66 -15.37 23.14
N GLN A 342 9.76 -15.80 22.51
CA GLN A 342 10.58 -16.93 22.96
C GLN A 342 11.92 -16.51 23.60
N LEU A 343 12.20 -15.21 23.68
CA LEU A 343 13.45 -14.66 24.25
C LEU A 343 13.35 -14.28 25.74
N GLY A 344 12.33 -14.76 26.47
CA GLY A 344 12.11 -14.39 27.89
C GLY A 344 13.31 -14.63 28.80
N THR A 345 14.04 -15.72 28.57
CA THR A 345 15.21 -16.14 29.35
C THR A 345 16.55 -15.87 28.65
N CYS A 346 16.52 -15.18 27.50
CA CYS A 346 17.69 -14.87 26.68
C CYS A 346 17.82 -13.36 26.46
N PRO A 347 18.97 -12.83 26.02
CA PRO A 347 19.04 -11.44 25.60
C PRO A 347 17.95 -11.10 24.57
N PRO A 348 17.40 -9.87 24.57
CA PRO A 348 16.41 -9.44 23.59
C PRO A 348 16.94 -9.49 22.16
N SER A 349 16.05 -9.34 21.18
CA SER A 349 16.43 -9.36 19.76
C SER A 349 17.52 -8.33 19.43
N THR A 350 17.45 -7.17 20.10
CA THR A 350 18.39 -6.07 19.98
C THR A 350 18.83 -5.61 21.36
N CYS A 351 20.07 -5.88 21.74
CA CYS A 351 20.64 -5.38 22.99
C CYS A 351 21.09 -3.91 22.85
N GLY A 352 20.74 -3.08 23.83
CA GLY A 352 21.17 -1.69 23.87
C GLY A 352 20.70 -0.97 25.12
N GLY A 353 21.09 0.31 25.27
CA GLY A 353 20.56 1.16 26.33
C GLY A 353 19.03 1.22 26.29
N GLY A 354 18.37 1.34 27.44
CA GLY A 354 16.90 1.32 27.53
C GLY A 354 16.27 -0.07 27.60
N THR A 355 17.01 -1.17 27.40
CA THR A 355 16.49 -2.55 27.51
C THR A 355 16.85 -3.26 28.82
N VAL A 356 17.68 -2.63 29.63
CA VAL A 356 18.32 -3.20 30.82
C VAL A 356 17.95 -2.41 32.06
N SER A 357 17.76 -3.13 33.17
CA SER A 357 17.66 -2.54 34.51
C SER A 357 19.02 -2.45 35.19
N PHE A 358 19.95 -3.36 34.86
CA PHE A 358 21.30 -3.37 35.42
C PHE A 358 22.31 -4.02 34.48
N VAL A 359 23.51 -3.43 34.39
CA VAL A 359 24.66 -3.96 33.66
C VAL A 359 25.91 -3.71 34.52
N ASN A 360 26.76 -4.72 34.71
CA ASN A 360 28.05 -4.56 35.36
C ASN A 360 29.22 -4.71 34.35
N GLY A 361 30.42 -4.35 34.79
CA GLY A 361 31.64 -4.42 33.97
C GLY A 361 32.43 -5.73 34.10
N PHE A 362 31.88 -6.76 34.75
CA PHE A 362 32.64 -7.96 35.14
C PHE A 362 32.16 -9.23 34.45
N ASN A 363 30.85 -9.44 34.36
CA ASN A 363 30.27 -10.67 33.80
C ASN A 363 28.95 -10.38 33.10
N GLU A 364 28.87 -10.74 31.81
CA GLU A 364 27.66 -10.57 31.01
C GLU A 364 26.43 -11.28 31.60
N LYS A 365 26.63 -12.39 32.34
CA LYS A 365 25.54 -13.17 32.96
C LYS A 365 24.82 -12.40 34.08
N ASP A 366 25.43 -11.35 34.61
CA ASP A 366 24.83 -10.51 35.64
C ASP A 366 23.97 -9.38 35.04
N THR A 367 23.88 -9.31 33.70
CA THR A 367 23.02 -8.34 33.01
C THR A 367 21.55 -8.66 33.28
N LEU A 368 20.84 -7.69 33.86
CA LEU A 368 19.42 -7.78 34.11
C LEU A 368 18.66 -6.99 33.04
N TYR A 369 17.92 -7.72 32.19
CA TYR A 369 17.02 -7.14 31.20
C TYR A 369 15.63 -6.89 31.80
N TYR A 370 14.88 -5.95 31.23
CA TYR A 370 13.48 -5.73 31.64
C TYR A 370 12.62 -6.97 31.39
N ASN A 371 11.62 -7.18 32.26
CA ASN A 371 10.68 -8.28 32.14
C ASN A 371 9.54 -7.97 31.17
N ASP A 372 9.15 -6.69 31.06
CA ASP A 372 8.13 -6.27 30.09
C ASP A 372 8.66 -6.38 28.66
N VAL A 373 7.90 -7.03 27.79
CA VAL A 373 8.32 -7.32 26.41
C VAL A 373 8.44 -6.04 25.57
N GLU A 374 7.57 -5.06 25.78
CA GLU A 374 7.57 -3.83 24.99
C GLU A 374 8.81 -2.98 25.35
N GLU A 375 9.12 -2.82 26.63
CA GLU A 375 10.32 -2.14 27.09
C GLU A 375 11.61 -2.87 26.69
N ARG A 376 11.62 -4.20 26.80
CA ARG A 376 12.80 -5.04 26.51
C ARG A 376 13.19 -5.02 25.02
N GLU A 377 12.25 -4.72 24.12
CA GLU A 377 12.45 -4.72 22.67
C GLU A 377 12.54 -3.32 22.04
N ASP A 378 12.41 -2.25 22.85
CA ASP A 378 12.49 -0.83 22.45
C ASP A 378 13.90 -0.26 22.70
N ALA A 379 14.91 -0.92 22.14
CA ALA A 379 16.32 -0.59 22.38
C ALA A 379 16.74 0.79 21.84
N GLY A 380 17.58 1.48 22.62
CA GLY A 380 18.11 2.79 22.30
C GLY A 380 17.11 3.92 22.56
N THR A 381 17.36 5.09 21.97
CA THR A 381 16.34 6.15 21.95
C THR A 381 15.24 5.74 20.97
N PRO A 382 13.98 5.60 21.43
CA PRO A 382 12.90 5.19 20.57
C PRO A 382 12.59 6.23 19.50
N PRO A 383 11.91 5.85 18.40
CA PRO A 383 11.52 6.76 17.34
C PRO A 383 10.34 7.67 17.76
N ILE A 384 10.55 8.56 18.73
CA ILE A 384 9.57 9.41 19.42
C ILE A 384 8.56 10.07 18.46
N ILE A 385 9.05 10.91 17.53
CA ILE A 385 8.19 11.64 16.58
C ILE A 385 7.43 10.66 15.69
N GLN A 386 8.06 9.55 15.33
CA GLN A 386 7.46 8.56 14.44
C GLN A 386 6.33 7.80 15.16
N LYS A 387 6.48 7.45 16.45
CA LYS A 387 5.42 6.84 17.29
C LYS A 387 4.22 7.77 17.42
N ILE A 388 4.46 9.05 17.74
CA ILE A 388 3.39 10.05 17.84
C ILE A 388 2.69 10.23 16.48
N ARG A 389 3.45 10.35 15.40
CA ARG A 389 2.89 10.45 14.03
C ARG A 389 2.04 9.23 13.67
N ALA A 390 2.46 8.02 14.06
CA ALA A 390 1.69 6.82 13.83
C ALA A 390 0.34 6.90 14.55
N ALA A 391 0.33 7.25 15.84
CA ALA A 391 -0.92 7.46 16.59
C ALA A 391 -1.82 8.51 15.93
N MET A 392 -1.27 9.61 15.44
CA MET A 392 -2.05 10.63 14.72
C MET A 392 -2.65 10.12 13.40
N ALA A 393 -1.92 9.30 12.65
CA ALA A 393 -2.43 8.70 11.41
C ALA A 393 -3.58 7.71 11.69
N PHE A 394 -3.49 6.93 12.77
CA PHE A 394 -4.61 6.12 13.28
C PHE A 394 -5.79 7.01 13.68
N TRP A 395 -5.53 8.09 14.42
CA TRP A 395 -6.58 9.00 14.85
C TRP A 395 -7.34 9.63 13.67
N VAL A 396 -6.66 9.98 12.58
CA VAL A 396 -7.33 10.48 11.37
C VAL A 396 -8.28 9.42 10.81
N LYS A 397 -7.86 8.15 10.76
CA LYS A 397 -8.70 7.04 10.31
C LYS A 397 -9.93 6.85 11.22
N GLU A 398 -9.74 6.86 12.54
CA GLU A 398 -10.84 6.78 13.53
C GLU A 398 -11.83 7.94 13.37
N TYR A 399 -11.30 9.15 13.16
CA TYR A 399 -12.12 10.35 12.98
C TYR A 399 -13.04 10.26 11.75
N ILE A 400 -12.54 9.72 10.63
CA ILE A 400 -13.38 9.46 9.44
C ILE A 400 -14.39 8.34 9.73
N GLY A 401 -13.93 7.26 10.36
CA GLY A 401 -14.74 6.10 10.73
C GLY A 401 -14.72 4.97 9.69
N TYR A 402 -14.64 3.72 10.15
CA TYR A 402 -14.46 2.55 9.29
C TYR A 402 -15.64 2.31 8.34
N GLU A 403 -16.88 2.48 8.81
CA GLU A 403 -18.07 2.30 7.98
C GLU A 403 -18.13 3.30 6.82
N VAL A 404 -17.73 4.55 7.08
CA VAL A 404 -17.63 5.57 6.03
C VAL A 404 -16.59 5.17 5.00
N ILE A 405 -15.41 4.73 5.43
CA ILE A 405 -14.34 4.29 4.53
C ILE A 405 -14.79 3.08 3.70
N LYS A 406 -15.40 2.07 4.33
CA LYS A 406 -15.90 0.86 3.67
C LYS A 406 -16.93 1.19 2.59
N GLN A 407 -17.93 2.01 2.91
CA GLN A 407 -18.97 2.42 1.97
C GLN A 407 -18.38 3.18 0.77
N GLN A 408 -17.42 4.08 1.00
CA GLN A 408 -16.77 4.83 -0.07
C GLN A 408 -15.88 3.94 -0.94
N GLU A 409 -15.06 3.06 -0.36
CA GLU A 409 -14.24 2.11 -1.13
C GLU A 409 -15.12 1.22 -2.02
N HIS A 410 -16.21 0.68 -1.47
CA HIS A 410 -17.17 -0.16 -2.18
C HIS A 410 -17.81 0.60 -3.35
N LYS A 411 -18.33 1.81 -3.11
CA LYS A 411 -18.93 2.65 -4.15
C LYS A 411 -17.94 2.99 -5.27
N LEU A 412 -16.70 3.33 -4.92
CA LEU A 412 -15.67 3.71 -5.90
C LEU A 412 -15.26 2.51 -6.76
N ILE A 413 -15.05 1.33 -6.16
CA ILE A 413 -14.61 0.16 -6.91
C ILE A 413 -15.69 -0.42 -7.81
N GLU A 414 -16.95 -0.49 -7.35
CA GLU A 414 -18.06 -0.96 -8.18
C GLU A 414 -18.23 -0.08 -9.43
N ARG A 415 -18.34 1.24 -9.23
CA ARG A 415 -18.46 2.19 -10.34
C ARG A 415 -17.28 2.12 -11.31
N ALA A 416 -16.07 1.91 -10.80
CA ALA A 416 -14.90 1.76 -11.64
C ALA A 416 -14.92 0.45 -12.43
N LEU A 417 -15.30 -0.69 -11.82
CA LEU A 417 -15.40 -1.97 -12.49
C LEU A 417 -16.50 -1.96 -13.56
N ASP A 418 -17.70 -1.47 -13.23
CA ASP A 418 -18.82 -1.38 -14.17
C ASP A 418 -18.45 -0.62 -15.45
N ARG A 419 -17.70 0.48 -15.29
CA ARG A 419 -17.20 1.27 -16.41
C ARG A 419 -16.12 0.55 -17.20
N LEU A 420 -15.11 0.01 -16.52
CA LEU A 420 -13.90 -0.51 -17.16
C LEU A 420 -14.06 -1.90 -17.78
N LEU A 421 -14.89 -2.78 -17.20
CA LEU A 421 -15.06 -4.17 -17.67
C LEU A 421 -15.73 -4.24 -19.04
N SER A 422 -16.51 -3.22 -19.40
CA SER A 422 -17.12 -3.11 -20.73
C SER A 422 -16.10 -2.83 -21.85
N ASN A 423 -14.88 -2.41 -21.51
CA ASN A 423 -13.87 -2.01 -22.48
C ASN A 423 -13.01 -3.20 -22.95
N PRO A 424 -13.07 -3.61 -24.24
CA PRO A 424 -12.36 -4.79 -24.73
C PRO A 424 -10.82 -4.66 -24.71
N ASN A 425 -10.31 -3.42 -24.64
CA ASN A 425 -8.88 -3.12 -24.60
C ASN A 425 -8.33 -3.03 -23.17
N ILE A 426 -9.16 -3.19 -22.15
CA ILE A 426 -8.73 -3.18 -20.75
C ILE A 426 -8.94 -4.58 -20.18
N TRP A 427 -7.95 -5.07 -19.45
CA TRP A 427 -8.10 -6.27 -18.64
C TRP A 427 -7.73 -5.95 -17.20
N VAL A 428 -8.73 -5.91 -16.32
CA VAL A 428 -8.54 -5.79 -14.88
C VAL A 428 -8.07 -7.15 -14.34
N LEU A 429 -6.98 -7.15 -13.58
CA LEU A 429 -6.37 -8.36 -13.02
C LEU A 429 -7.09 -8.79 -11.73
N GLY A 430 -7.08 -10.11 -11.49
CA GLY A 430 -7.72 -10.76 -10.35
C GLY A 430 -9.20 -11.04 -10.60
N ASN A 431 -9.85 -11.69 -9.63
CA ASN A 431 -11.29 -11.86 -9.64
C ASN A 431 -11.98 -10.49 -9.44
N THR A 432 -12.90 -10.15 -10.36
CA THR A 432 -13.61 -8.87 -10.38
C THR A 432 -15.02 -8.97 -9.81
N SER A 433 -15.44 -10.15 -9.35
CA SER A 433 -16.78 -10.42 -8.80
C SER A 433 -16.78 -10.58 -7.28
N VAL A 434 -15.64 -10.39 -6.63
CA VAL A 434 -15.45 -10.54 -5.18
C VAL A 434 -15.16 -9.19 -4.54
N GLU A 435 -15.42 -9.09 -3.24
CA GLU A 435 -15.12 -7.88 -2.47
C GLU A 435 -13.63 -7.56 -2.55
N ARG A 436 -13.33 -6.30 -2.90
CA ARG A 436 -11.97 -5.81 -3.02
C ARG A 436 -11.91 -4.34 -2.67
N GLN A 437 -10.78 -3.94 -2.13
CA GLN A 437 -10.40 -2.55 -1.97
C GLN A 437 -10.30 -1.87 -3.34
N ALA A 438 -10.40 -0.53 -3.40
CA ALA A 438 -10.34 0.25 -4.63
C ALA A 438 -8.93 0.33 -5.25
N ILE A 439 -8.30 -0.82 -5.44
CA ILE A 439 -7.00 -1.06 -6.06
C ILE A 439 -7.24 -1.75 -7.39
N LEU A 440 -6.87 -1.08 -8.47
CA LEU A 440 -7.04 -1.56 -9.84
C LEU A 440 -5.68 -1.79 -10.47
N SER A 441 -5.31 -3.07 -10.60
CA SER A 441 -4.21 -3.50 -11.46
C SER A 441 -4.79 -3.95 -12.79
N PHE A 442 -4.26 -3.44 -13.91
CA PHE A 442 -4.81 -3.71 -15.23
C PHE A 442 -3.73 -3.72 -16.32
N LEU A 443 -4.08 -4.36 -17.42
CA LEU A 443 -3.37 -4.30 -18.68
C LEU A 443 -4.19 -3.50 -19.70
N VAL A 444 -3.51 -2.67 -20.46
CA VAL A 444 -4.09 -1.98 -21.63
C VAL A 444 -3.58 -2.66 -22.88
N PHE A 445 -4.48 -3.09 -23.76
CA PHE A 445 -4.14 -3.80 -24.97
C PHE A 445 -4.00 -2.88 -26.17
N SER A 446 -2.97 -3.16 -26.98
CA SER A 446 -2.86 -2.54 -28.29
C SER A 446 -3.83 -3.21 -29.27
N THR A 447 -4.03 -2.55 -30.41
CA THR A 447 -4.88 -3.02 -31.50
C THR A 447 -4.08 -3.11 -32.80
N SER A 448 -4.47 -4.05 -33.64
CA SER A 448 -3.94 -4.23 -34.99
C SER A 448 -5.07 -4.21 -36.02
N ASN A 449 -4.74 -3.78 -37.25
CA ASN A 449 -5.66 -3.85 -38.38
C ASN A 449 -5.51 -5.23 -39.02
N TYR A 450 -6.49 -6.11 -38.80
CA TYR A 450 -6.58 -7.38 -39.52
C TYR A 450 -7.90 -7.36 -40.29
N SER A 451 -7.82 -7.34 -41.62
CA SER A 451 -9.00 -7.45 -42.47
C SER A 451 -9.48 -8.90 -42.40
N ARG A 452 -10.50 -9.17 -41.58
CA ARG A 452 -11.14 -10.47 -41.52
C ARG A 452 -12.25 -10.51 -42.58
N ASN A 453 -12.04 -11.30 -43.63
CA ASN A 453 -13.07 -11.69 -44.61
C ASN A 453 -14.10 -12.64 -43.96
N ASP A 454 -14.89 -12.15 -43.00
CA ASP A 454 -15.90 -13.00 -42.35
C ASP A 454 -17.19 -12.21 -42.14
N ASN A 455 -18.20 -12.60 -42.94
CA ASN A 455 -19.52 -12.00 -43.04
C ASN A 455 -20.41 -12.38 -41.85
N THR A 456 -20.12 -11.86 -40.65
CA THR A 456 -21.04 -11.99 -39.52
C THR A 456 -21.47 -10.61 -39.05
N ARG A 457 -22.68 -10.22 -39.46
CA ARG A 457 -23.43 -9.08 -38.92
C ARG A 457 -23.74 -9.34 -37.44
N VAL A 458 -23.50 -8.35 -36.59
CA VAL A 458 -23.99 -8.33 -35.20
C VAL A 458 -24.85 -7.09 -35.02
N ASP A 459 -26.11 -7.34 -34.64
CA ASP A 459 -27.18 -6.37 -34.49
C ASP A 459 -26.91 -5.30 -33.41
N GLY A 460 -27.50 -4.13 -33.64
CA GLY A 460 -27.33 -2.93 -32.82
C GLY A 460 -28.21 -2.91 -31.57
N GLY A 461 -27.57 -2.68 -30.41
CA GLY A 461 -28.20 -2.18 -29.19
C GLY A 461 -27.71 -0.77 -28.89
N GLY A 462 -28.63 0.20 -28.81
CA GLY A 462 -28.36 1.62 -28.67
C GLY A 462 -27.93 2.04 -27.27
N GLY A 463 -26.64 1.91 -26.97
CA GLY A 463 -25.95 2.66 -25.91
C GLY A 463 -24.79 3.46 -26.52
N ILE A 464 -24.61 4.72 -26.13
CA ILE A 464 -23.48 5.56 -26.57
C ILE A 464 -22.22 5.08 -25.84
N TYR A 465 -21.58 4.04 -26.37
CA TYR A 465 -20.28 3.56 -25.90
C TYR A 465 -19.19 4.09 -26.83
N MET A 466 -18.16 4.76 -26.29
CA MET A 466 -17.09 5.41 -27.07
C MET A 466 -16.12 4.45 -27.81
N TRP A 467 -16.39 3.13 -27.82
CA TRP A 467 -15.37 2.09 -28.10
C TRP A 467 -15.42 1.44 -29.50
N ARG A 468 -16.08 2.02 -30.50
CA ARG A 468 -16.12 1.42 -31.85
C ARG A 468 -15.49 2.31 -32.92
N GLU A 469 -14.17 2.17 -33.11
CA GLU A 469 -13.63 2.17 -34.47
C GLU A 469 -13.68 0.70 -34.97
N ALA A 470 -14.67 0.36 -35.80
CA ALA A 470 -14.91 -1.00 -36.26
C ALA A 470 -13.69 -1.59 -37.02
N GLY A 471 -13.38 -2.88 -36.80
CA GLY A 471 -12.38 -3.65 -37.56
C GLY A 471 -11.02 -3.92 -36.90
N ASN A 472 -10.83 -3.56 -35.63
CA ASN A 472 -9.57 -3.78 -34.90
C ASN A 472 -9.59 -5.07 -34.06
N MET A 473 -8.49 -5.84 -34.05
CA MET A 473 -8.29 -6.97 -33.12
C MET A 473 -7.30 -6.63 -32.01
N ARG A 474 -7.49 -7.24 -30.83
CA ARG A 474 -6.60 -7.13 -29.66
C ARG A 474 -5.24 -7.78 -29.98
N ASP A 475 -4.15 -7.04 -29.76
CA ASP A 475 -2.76 -7.47 -29.95
C ASP A 475 -2.04 -7.48 -28.58
N LYS A 476 -0.71 -7.48 -28.49
CA LYS A 476 0.02 -7.49 -27.21
C LYS A 476 -0.36 -6.29 -26.30
N PRO A 477 -0.31 -6.45 -24.97
CA PRO A 477 -0.51 -5.36 -24.03
C PRO A 477 0.57 -4.28 -24.17
N LEU A 478 0.22 -3.03 -23.89
CA LEU A 478 1.19 -1.98 -23.65
C LEU A 478 1.96 -2.29 -22.36
N HIS A 479 3.25 -1.96 -22.34
CA HIS A 479 4.08 -2.16 -21.16
C HIS A 479 3.53 -1.36 -19.96
N GLY A 480 3.38 -1.99 -18.79
CA GLY A 480 2.79 -1.33 -17.60
C GLY A 480 3.47 0.01 -17.22
N PRO A 481 4.82 0.06 -17.13
CA PRO A 481 5.55 1.31 -16.96
C PRO A 481 5.35 2.36 -18.08
N PHE A 482 5.03 1.95 -19.31
CA PHE A 482 4.69 2.89 -20.38
C PHE A 482 3.31 3.53 -20.14
N VAL A 483 2.31 2.72 -19.80
CA VAL A 483 0.97 3.21 -19.46
C VAL A 483 1.02 4.15 -18.24
N ALA A 484 1.77 3.80 -17.19
CA ALA A 484 2.01 4.68 -16.05
C ALA A 484 2.72 5.99 -16.45
N LYS A 485 3.66 5.91 -17.41
CA LYS A 485 4.32 7.11 -17.96
C LYS A 485 3.36 8.00 -18.74
N LEU A 486 2.40 7.43 -19.46
CA LEU A 486 1.34 8.19 -20.15
C LEU A 486 0.39 8.87 -19.15
N PHE A 487 -0.02 8.19 -18.07
CA PHE A 487 -0.78 8.82 -16.98
C PHE A 487 -0.06 10.05 -16.44
N ASN A 488 1.24 9.93 -16.14
CA ASN A 488 2.03 11.04 -15.64
C ASN A 488 2.17 12.17 -16.67
N ASP A 489 2.65 11.85 -17.88
CA ASP A 489 3.06 12.86 -18.85
C ASP A 489 1.86 13.56 -19.50
N LEU A 490 0.78 12.83 -19.78
CA LEU A 490 -0.40 13.40 -20.44
C LEU A 490 -1.36 14.06 -19.45
N PHE A 491 -1.45 13.53 -18.23
CA PHE A 491 -2.55 13.85 -17.30
C PHE A 491 -2.10 14.26 -15.90
N GLY A 492 -0.82 14.12 -15.55
CA GLY A 492 -0.33 14.38 -14.19
C GLY A 492 -0.72 13.32 -13.16
N ILE A 493 -1.33 12.21 -13.60
CA ILE A 493 -1.80 11.13 -12.73
C ILE A 493 -0.61 10.25 -12.32
N GLN A 494 -0.43 10.09 -11.02
CA GLN A 494 0.65 9.30 -10.43
C GLN A 494 0.17 7.86 -10.23
N ALA A 495 0.42 7.04 -11.24
CA ALA A 495 0.17 5.60 -11.24
C ALA A 495 1.48 4.81 -11.11
N ARG A 496 1.40 3.51 -10.83
CA ARG A 496 2.58 2.64 -10.70
C ARG A 496 2.62 1.56 -11.76
N GLY A 497 3.75 1.43 -12.45
CA GLY A 497 4.01 0.33 -13.40
C GLY A 497 4.96 -0.73 -12.83
N GLY A 498 4.71 -2.01 -13.12
CA GLY A 498 5.59 -3.13 -12.78
C GLY A 498 4.86 -4.29 -12.10
N CYS A 499 5.60 -5.14 -11.36
CA CYS A 499 5.07 -6.33 -10.70
C CYS A 499 4.69 -6.12 -9.21
N ALA A 500 4.67 -4.87 -8.74
CA ALA A 500 4.22 -4.45 -7.40
C ALA A 500 4.73 -5.29 -6.21
N CYS A 501 5.96 -5.81 -6.29
CA CYS A 501 6.58 -6.65 -5.26
C CYS A 501 5.77 -7.92 -4.92
N ALA A 502 5.04 -8.47 -5.90
CA ALA A 502 4.25 -9.70 -5.77
C ALA A 502 4.51 -10.60 -7.00
N GLY A 503 5.79 -10.87 -7.26
CA GLY A 503 6.26 -11.60 -8.44
C GLY A 503 5.54 -12.93 -8.70
N PRO A 504 5.48 -13.86 -7.73
CA PRO A 504 4.77 -15.13 -7.90
C PRO A 504 3.29 -14.95 -8.25
N TYR A 505 2.57 -14.07 -7.55
CA TYR A 505 1.18 -13.77 -7.89
C TYR A 505 1.04 -13.15 -9.28
N GLY A 506 1.96 -12.26 -9.64
CA GLY A 506 2.05 -11.71 -10.99
C GLY A 506 2.26 -12.79 -12.06
N HIS A 507 3.00 -13.85 -11.77
CA HIS A 507 3.13 -14.99 -12.69
C HIS A 507 1.79 -15.72 -12.87
N HIS A 508 1.04 -15.95 -11.79
CA HIS A 508 -0.30 -16.53 -11.88
C HIS A 508 -1.26 -15.64 -12.69
N LEU A 509 -1.32 -14.34 -12.38
CA LEU A 509 -2.20 -13.36 -13.04
C LEU A 509 -1.89 -13.16 -14.53
N LEU A 510 -0.62 -13.33 -14.92
CA LEU A 510 -0.16 -13.15 -16.30
C LEU A 510 0.09 -14.47 -17.03
N HIS A 511 -0.27 -15.61 -16.43
CA HIS A 511 -0.06 -16.95 -16.97
C HIS A 511 1.40 -17.24 -17.37
N VAL A 512 2.34 -16.80 -16.55
CA VAL A 512 3.77 -17.07 -16.70
C VAL A 512 4.09 -18.42 -16.06
N ASP A 513 4.44 -19.40 -16.88
CA ASP A 513 4.90 -20.71 -16.42
C ASP A 513 6.38 -20.69 -15.98
N GLN A 514 6.86 -21.84 -15.49
CA GLN A 514 8.23 -21.98 -15.02
C GLN A 514 9.28 -21.76 -16.13
N PRO A 515 9.18 -22.35 -17.34
CA PRO A 515 10.07 -22.03 -18.45
C PRO A 515 10.18 -20.53 -18.77
N HIS A 516 9.06 -19.82 -18.90
CA HIS A 516 9.05 -18.39 -19.17
C HIS A 516 9.69 -17.59 -18.03
N SER A 517 9.39 -17.95 -16.78
CA SER A 517 10.01 -17.35 -15.58
C SER A 517 11.54 -17.51 -15.58
N LEU A 518 12.04 -18.70 -15.90
CA LEU A 518 13.50 -18.96 -15.98
C LEU A 518 14.14 -18.20 -17.14
N ALA A 519 13.43 -18.03 -18.25
CA ALA A 519 13.90 -17.25 -19.37
C ALA A 519 13.98 -15.74 -19.05
N PHE A 520 13.02 -15.19 -18.28
CA PHE A 520 13.16 -13.84 -17.72
C PHE A 520 14.40 -13.70 -16.84
N LYS A 521 14.63 -14.67 -15.93
CA LYS A 521 15.84 -14.69 -15.09
C LYS A 521 17.11 -14.65 -15.94
N ALA A 522 17.21 -15.48 -16.97
CA ALA A 522 18.37 -15.52 -17.85
C ALA A 522 18.59 -14.19 -18.60
N ALA A 523 17.53 -13.57 -19.11
CA ALA A 523 17.61 -12.26 -19.76
C ALA A 523 18.02 -11.13 -18.79
N ILE A 524 17.50 -11.16 -17.56
CA ILE A 524 17.87 -10.21 -16.50
C ILE A 524 19.34 -10.37 -16.12
N GLN A 525 19.87 -11.59 -16.05
CA GLN A 525 21.29 -11.86 -15.78
C GLN A 525 22.20 -11.32 -16.89
N LYS A 526 21.71 -11.25 -18.14
CA LYS A 526 22.40 -10.58 -19.26
C LYS A 526 22.28 -9.04 -19.21
N GLY A 527 21.61 -8.49 -18.20
CA GLY A 527 21.44 -7.05 -17.98
C GLY A 527 20.16 -6.46 -18.56
N TYR A 528 19.24 -7.27 -19.09
CA TYR A 528 17.98 -6.81 -19.69
C TYR A 528 16.82 -6.79 -18.69
N ASN A 529 16.79 -5.86 -17.73
CA ASN A 529 15.69 -5.80 -16.74
C ASN A 529 14.33 -5.44 -17.35
N GLY A 530 14.31 -4.85 -18.55
CA GLY A 530 13.07 -4.42 -19.21
C GLY A 530 12.17 -5.56 -19.68
N VAL A 531 12.64 -6.81 -19.67
CA VAL A 531 11.79 -7.97 -20.03
C VAL A 531 10.79 -8.36 -18.93
N LYS A 532 10.93 -7.80 -17.72
CA LYS A 532 10.08 -8.15 -16.58
C LYS A 532 8.61 -7.92 -16.93
N PRO A 533 7.75 -8.94 -16.78
CA PRO A 533 6.33 -8.75 -16.97
C PRO A 533 5.77 -7.85 -15.86
N GLY A 534 4.65 -7.20 -16.14
CA GLY A 534 4.02 -6.31 -15.18
C GLY A 534 2.79 -5.62 -15.76
N TRP A 535 2.14 -4.83 -14.92
CA TRP A 535 0.89 -4.14 -15.21
C TRP A 535 0.99 -2.69 -14.78
N THR A 536 -0.09 -1.93 -14.98
CA THR A 536 -0.28 -0.64 -14.34
C THR A 536 -1.25 -0.79 -13.18
N ARG A 537 -0.94 -0.16 -12.06
CA ARG A 537 -1.80 -0.10 -10.89
C ARG A 537 -2.15 1.35 -10.56
N ILE A 538 -3.42 1.57 -10.29
CA ILE A 538 -3.94 2.77 -9.65
C ILE A 538 -4.69 2.37 -8.38
N ASN A 539 -4.80 3.32 -7.46
CA ASN A 539 -5.68 3.23 -6.31
C ASN A 539 -6.54 4.50 -6.22
N LEU A 540 -7.81 4.28 -5.93
CA LEU A 540 -8.82 5.32 -5.75
C LEU A 540 -9.05 5.46 -4.24
N ALA A 541 -8.41 6.42 -3.60
CA ALA A 541 -8.54 6.59 -2.16
C ALA A 541 -10.00 6.90 -1.77
N TYR A 542 -10.51 6.33 -0.68
CA TYR A 542 -11.87 6.56 -0.15
C TYR A 542 -12.29 8.03 0.01
N PHE A 543 -11.33 8.95 0.07
CA PHE A 543 -11.59 10.38 0.18
C PHE A 543 -11.34 11.15 -1.11
N ILE A 544 -11.10 10.49 -2.26
CA ILE A 544 -10.90 11.16 -3.55
C ILE A 544 -12.09 12.05 -3.92
N ALA A 545 -11.84 13.18 -4.57
CA ALA A 545 -12.91 14.01 -5.11
C ALA A 545 -13.55 13.33 -6.33
N ILE A 546 -14.84 13.58 -6.57
CA ILE A 546 -15.58 12.90 -7.64
C ILE A 546 -15.05 13.28 -9.03
N GLU A 547 -14.63 14.53 -9.19
CA GLU A 547 -14.05 15.07 -10.41
C GLU A 547 -12.68 14.42 -10.70
N GLU A 548 -11.89 14.16 -9.66
CA GLU A 548 -10.62 13.43 -9.77
C GLU A 548 -10.82 11.96 -10.11
N PHE A 549 -11.80 11.29 -9.47
CA PHE A 549 -12.19 9.92 -9.80
C PHE A 549 -12.59 9.79 -11.27
N GLU A 550 -13.47 10.66 -11.75
CA GLU A 550 -13.93 10.68 -13.14
C GLU A 550 -12.79 10.97 -14.13
N PHE A 551 -11.92 11.92 -13.78
CA PHE A 551 -10.75 12.25 -14.60
C PHE A 551 -9.79 11.06 -14.73
N ILE A 552 -9.53 10.32 -13.64
CA ILE A 552 -8.65 9.14 -13.67
C ILE A 552 -9.22 8.05 -14.60
N LEU A 553 -10.52 7.75 -14.50
CA LEU A 553 -11.14 6.75 -15.36
C LEU A 553 -11.19 7.20 -16.83
N ALA A 554 -11.50 8.48 -17.09
CA ALA A 554 -11.46 9.03 -18.44
C ALA A 554 -10.04 9.00 -19.05
N ALA A 555 -9.00 9.24 -18.25
CA ALA A 555 -7.61 9.12 -18.67
C ALA A 555 -7.20 7.67 -18.97
N LEU A 556 -7.65 6.71 -18.16
CA LEU A 556 -7.45 5.28 -18.42
C LEU A 556 -8.08 4.86 -19.74
N GLU A 557 -9.34 5.24 -19.93
CA GLU A 557 -10.08 5.04 -21.17
C GLU A 557 -9.37 5.68 -22.37
N PHE A 558 -8.91 6.92 -22.23
CA PHE A 558 -8.11 7.58 -23.27
C PHE A 558 -6.88 6.74 -23.65
N ILE A 559 -6.14 6.23 -22.66
CA ILE A 559 -4.95 5.41 -22.90
C ILE A 559 -5.34 4.08 -23.55
N ALA A 560 -6.46 3.48 -23.18
CA ALA A 560 -6.98 2.26 -23.82
C ALA A 560 -7.37 2.47 -25.29
N MET A 561 -7.80 3.67 -25.67
CA MET A 561 -8.15 4.02 -27.05
C MET A 561 -6.93 4.46 -27.88
N TYR A 562 -6.09 5.32 -27.32
CA TYR A 562 -5.07 6.06 -28.06
C TYR A 562 -3.64 5.77 -27.62
N GLY A 563 -3.43 5.10 -26.49
CA GLY A 563 -2.12 4.96 -25.84
C GLY A 563 -1.04 4.39 -26.76
N GLN A 564 -1.39 3.43 -27.62
CA GLN A 564 -0.43 2.87 -28.58
C GLN A 564 0.12 3.91 -29.55
N ARG A 565 -0.67 4.93 -29.93
CA ARG A 565 -0.27 5.97 -30.89
C ARG A 565 0.88 6.81 -30.36
N PHE A 566 1.07 6.86 -29.04
CA PHE A 566 2.16 7.58 -28.39
C PHE A 566 3.48 6.82 -28.39
N LEU A 567 3.49 5.51 -28.69
CA LEU A 567 4.72 4.71 -28.71
C LEU A 567 5.86 5.40 -29.48
N PRO A 568 5.68 5.95 -30.70
CA PRO A 568 6.77 6.58 -31.46
C PRO A 568 7.49 7.73 -30.73
N LEU A 569 6.83 8.39 -29.77
CA LEU A 569 7.36 9.56 -29.07
C LEU A 569 8.32 9.21 -27.95
N TYR A 570 8.39 7.95 -27.53
CA TYR A 570 9.21 7.52 -26.39
C TYR A 570 10.38 6.65 -26.83
N ASP A 571 11.38 6.47 -25.97
CA ASP A 571 12.45 5.48 -26.06
C ASP A 571 12.28 4.48 -24.92
N PHE A 572 12.49 3.20 -25.23
CA PHE A 572 12.44 2.11 -24.25
C PHE A 572 13.85 1.61 -23.97
N ASN A 573 14.25 1.66 -22.71
CA ASN A 573 15.55 1.16 -22.27
C ASN A 573 15.42 -0.29 -21.81
N TRP A 574 15.84 -1.24 -22.64
CA TRP A 574 15.82 -2.68 -22.32
C TRP A 574 16.63 -3.05 -21.06
N LYS A 575 17.64 -2.26 -20.68
CA LYS A 575 18.45 -2.55 -19.49
C LYS A 575 17.74 -2.22 -18.19
N THR A 576 16.88 -1.19 -18.21
CA THR A 576 16.21 -0.67 -16.99
C THR A 576 14.70 -0.88 -16.99
N GLY A 577 14.06 -1.08 -18.15
CA GLY A 577 12.61 -1.07 -18.32
C GLY A 577 11.98 0.33 -18.37
N ALA A 578 12.80 1.39 -18.39
CA ALA A 578 12.31 2.76 -18.35
C ALA A 578 11.85 3.27 -19.73
N TRP A 579 10.82 4.11 -19.72
CA TRP A 579 10.32 4.83 -20.89
C TRP A 579 10.61 6.32 -20.75
N THR A 580 11.28 6.91 -21.74
CA THR A 580 11.68 8.32 -21.74
C THR A 580 11.23 9.00 -23.03
N ILE A 581 10.71 10.22 -22.97
CA ILE A 581 10.32 10.92 -24.20
C ILE A 581 11.55 11.26 -25.06
N LYS A 582 11.42 11.13 -26.37
CA LYS A 582 12.44 11.55 -27.33
C LYS A 582 12.55 13.07 -27.35
N LYS A 583 13.78 13.59 -27.28
CA LYS A 583 14.04 15.05 -27.35
C LYS A 583 13.44 15.73 -28.59
N LYS A 584 13.47 15.06 -29.76
CA LYS A 584 12.88 15.57 -31.00
C LYS A 584 11.35 15.70 -30.90
N SER A 585 10.71 14.71 -30.30
CA SER A 585 9.25 14.66 -30.12
C SER A 585 8.72 15.78 -29.23
N VAL A 586 9.49 16.27 -28.26
CA VAL A 586 9.10 17.44 -27.45
C VAL A 586 8.87 18.69 -28.33
N LYS A 587 9.71 18.89 -29.36
CA LYS A 587 9.57 20.01 -30.30
C LYS A 587 8.35 19.84 -31.22
N GLU A 588 8.12 18.62 -31.69
CA GLU A 588 6.95 18.27 -32.52
C GLU A 588 5.64 18.48 -31.75
N ILE A 589 5.58 18.02 -30.50
CA ILE A 589 4.45 18.23 -29.60
C ILE A 589 4.19 19.74 -29.39
N ALA A 590 5.25 20.53 -29.16
CA ALA A 590 5.12 21.98 -28.99
C ALA A 590 4.52 22.64 -30.24
N ALA A 591 4.91 22.21 -31.45
CA ALA A 591 4.34 22.70 -32.70
C ALA A 591 2.85 22.32 -32.87
N ILE A 592 2.48 21.07 -32.52
CA ILE A 592 1.08 20.59 -32.61
C ILE A 592 0.17 21.35 -31.63
N LYS A 593 0.68 21.77 -30.46
CA LYS A 593 -0.11 22.57 -29.50
C LYS A 593 -0.47 23.96 -30.04
N GLN A 594 0.36 24.56 -30.89
CA GLN A 594 0.17 25.93 -31.40
C GLN A 594 -0.87 26.06 -32.52
N SER A 595 -1.34 24.96 -33.12
CA SER A 595 -2.43 25.03 -34.10
C SER A 595 -3.80 25.29 -33.43
N LYS A 596 -4.71 26.03 -34.07
CA LYS A 596 -6.03 26.37 -33.49
C LYS A 596 -6.84 25.11 -33.13
N PRO A 597 -7.67 25.16 -32.06
CA PRO A 597 -8.53 24.03 -31.69
C PRO A 597 -9.58 23.80 -32.78
N ALA A 598 -9.73 22.56 -33.20
CA ALA A 598 -10.89 22.09 -33.94
C ALA A 598 -11.60 21.08 -33.04
N PHE A 599 -12.88 21.35 -32.77
CA PHE A 599 -13.82 20.57 -31.94
C PHE A 599 -13.70 20.76 -30.42
N SER A 600 -14.78 21.30 -29.82
CA SER A 600 -15.11 21.13 -28.40
C SER A 600 -16.03 19.91 -28.27
N ASN A 601 -15.64 18.93 -27.46
CA ASN A 601 -16.47 17.75 -27.23
C ASN A 601 -17.32 17.99 -25.98
N SER A 602 -18.59 18.39 -26.14
CA SER A 602 -19.47 18.80 -25.02
C SER A 602 -19.74 17.68 -24.01
N LEU A 603 -19.64 16.41 -24.41
CA LEU A 603 -20.03 15.26 -23.58
C LEU A 603 -19.14 15.01 -22.35
N ILE A 604 -17.83 15.20 -22.45
CA ILE A 604 -16.91 15.02 -21.30
C ILE A 604 -17.08 16.18 -20.32
N THR A 605 -17.21 17.40 -20.83
CA THR A 605 -17.54 18.59 -20.05
C THR A 605 -18.87 18.39 -19.32
N HIS A 606 -19.91 17.88 -20.00
CA HIS A 606 -21.19 17.57 -19.37
C HIS A 606 -21.08 16.45 -18.34
N ALA A 607 -20.30 15.38 -18.56
CA ALA A 607 -20.13 14.31 -17.58
C ALA A 607 -19.39 14.79 -16.32
N LEU A 608 -18.31 15.57 -16.47
CA LEU A 608 -17.56 16.13 -15.34
C LEU A 608 -18.36 17.22 -14.60
N GLN A 609 -19.09 18.07 -15.33
CA GLN A 609 -19.96 19.08 -14.73
C GLN A 609 -21.21 18.46 -14.08
N ALA A 610 -21.80 17.42 -14.68
CA ALA A 610 -22.91 16.68 -14.08
C ALA A 610 -22.46 15.90 -12.84
N ALA A 611 -21.26 15.32 -12.84
CA ALA A 611 -20.67 14.67 -11.67
C ALA A 611 -20.41 15.67 -10.53
N ALA A 612 -19.95 16.89 -10.85
CA ALA A 612 -19.75 17.96 -9.88
C ALA A 612 -21.06 18.59 -9.39
N ALA A 613 -22.13 18.56 -10.19
CA ALA A 613 -23.47 19.01 -9.79
C ALA A 613 -24.23 17.96 -8.96
N ALA A 614 -23.97 16.68 -9.19
CA ALA A 614 -24.52 15.55 -8.44
C ALA A 614 -23.73 15.33 -7.13
N ASN A 615 -23.90 16.23 -6.16
CA ASN A 615 -23.49 15.98 -4.78
C ASN A 615 -24.31 14.82 -4.22
N PHE A 616 -23.80 13.59 -4.35
CA PHE A 616 -24.11 12.41 -3.52
C PHE A 616 -25.56 12.22 -3.02
N GLU A 617 -26.58 12.56 -3.80
CA GLU A 617 -27.93 12.01 -3.62
C GLU A 617 -28.17 10.94 -4.69
N ASP A 618 -28.78 9.84 -4.25
CA ASP A 618 -29.16 8.69 -5.06
C ASP A 618 -29.54 9.06 -6.49
N PHE A 619 -28.93 8.37 -7.45
CA PHE A 619 -29.30 8.45 -8.86
C PHE A 619 -30.63 7.71 -9.05
N ASP A 620 -31.72 8.29 -8.53
CA ASP A 620 -33.08 7.92 -8.88
C ASP A 620 -33.46 8.69 -10.15
N GLU A 621 -33.52 7.97 -11.28
CA GLU A 621 -33.71 8.48 -12.64
C GLU A 621 -34.97 9.35 -12.84
N LYS A 622 -35.84 9.45 -11.82
CA LYS A 622 -37.12 10.16 -11.86
C LYS A 622 -37.11 11.60 -11.31
N LYS A 623 -35.97 12.14 -10.84
CA LYS A 623 -35.90 13.52 -10.27
C LYS A 623 -35.03 14.51 -11.08
N SER A 624 -34.87 14.31 -12.39
CA SER A 624 -33.88 15.05 -13.20
C SER A 624 -34.17 16.52 -13.54
N ASN A 625 -35.15 17.22 -12.93
CA ASN A 625 -35.58 18.53 -13.44
C ASN A 625 -35.45 19.74 -12.50
N LYS A 626 -34.79 19.64 -11.33
CA LYS A 626 -34.44 20.83 -10.53
C LYS A 626 -33.18 20.63 -9.68
N VAL A 627 -31.99 20.82 -10.25
CA VAL A 627 -30.77 21.14 -9.47
C VAL A 627 -30.14 22.38 -10.07
N GLY A 628 -30.41 23.53 -9.45
CA GLY A 628 -29.76 24.79 -9.76
C GLY A 628 -28.33 24.79 -9.21
N SER A 629 -27.40 25.13 -10.10
CA SER A 629 -25.95 25.20 -9.91
C SER A 629 -25.50 26.14 -8.79
N ASN A 630 -24.75 25.62 -7.82
CA ASN A 630 -23.82 26.39 -6.97
C ASN A 630 -22.55 25.54 -6.78
N ILE A 631 -21.84 25.27 -7.87
CA ILE A 631 -20.54 24.57 -7.85
C ILE A 631 -19.46 25.57 -7.43
N ASP A 632 -18.58 25.19 -6.49
CA ASP A 632 -17.46 26.02 -6.03
C ASP A 632 -16.59 26.45 -7.23
N PRO A 633 -16.27 27.75 -7.41
CA PRO A 633 -15.40 28.23 -8.48
C PRO A 633 -14.08 27.45 -8.63
N LYS A 634 -13.49 26.97 -7.53
CA LYS A 634 -12.26 26.15 -7.58
C LYS A 634 -12.49 24.80 -8.24
N THR A 635 -13.65 24.19 -8.02
CA THR A 635 -14.05 22.93 -8.66
C THR A 635 -14.26 23.13 -10.15
N VAL A 636 -14.88 24.25 -10.56
CA VAL A 636 -15.04 24.60 -11.99
C VAL A 636 -13.68 24.76 -12.67
N GLU A 637 -12.76 25.53 -12.07
CA GLU A 637 -11.40 25.70 -12.60
C GLU A 637 -10.66 24.36 -12.74
N LEU A 638 -10.84 23.46 -11.75
CA LEU A 638 -10.24 22.13 -11.78
C LEU A 638 -10.79 21.28 -12.94
N ILE A 639 -12.10 21.27 -13.12
CA ILE A 639 -12.75 20.54 -14.23
C ILE A 639 -12.25 21.07 -15.56
N ASP A 640 -12.17 22.38 -15.74
CA ASP A 640 -11.69 23.01 -16.97
C ASP A 640 -10.24 22.61 -17.28
N LYS A 641 -9.38 22.49 -16.26
CA LYS A 641 -8.01 21.95 -16.42
C LYS A 641 -8.03 20.51 -16.90
N TYR A 642 -8.83 19.64 -16.28
CA TYR A 642 -8.93 18.23 -16.66
C TYR A 642 -9.47 18.02 -18.09
N VAL A 643 -10.49 18.78 -18.48
CA VAL A 643 -11.00 18.79 -19.85
C VAL A 643 -9.91 19.24 -20.83
N SER A 644 -9.19 20.31 -20.51
CA SER A 644 -8.09 20.82 -21.34
C SER A 644 -6.97 19.79 -21.54
N TYR A 645 -6.64 19.01 -20.51
CA TYR A 645 -5.65 17.92 -20.61
C TYR A 645 -6.11 16.83 -21.58
N LEU A 646 -7.37 16.39 -21.47
CA LEU A 646 -7.96 15.38 -22.35
C LEU A 646 -8.02 15.85 -23.81
N GLU A 647 -8.48 17.07 -24.06
CA GLU A 647 -8.57 17.62 -25.41
C GLU A 647 -7.19 17.81 -26.06
N THR A 648 -6.21 18.30 -25.28
CA THR A 648 -4.83 18.42 -25.76
C THR A 648 -4.26 17.05 -26.12
N ALA A 649 -4.46 16.04 -25.26
CA ALA A 649 -4.00 14.68 -25.52
C ALA A 649 -4.69 14.08 -26.77
N LYS A 650 -5.99 14.29 -26.92
CA LYS A 650 -6.78 13.83 -28.07
C LYS A 650 -6.29 14.44 -29.37
N LYS A 651 -6.07 15.75 -29.41
CA LYS A 651 -5.52 16.45 -30.58
C LYS A 651 -4.18 15.85 -31.02
N ILE A 652 -3.28 15.59 -30.07
CA ILE A 652 -1.98 14.98 -30.36
C ILE A 652 -2.17 13.54 -30.86
N ALA A 653 -3.03 12.73 -30.23
CA ALA A 653 -3.29 11.36 -30.65
C ALA A 653 -3.81 11.23 -32.10
N HIS A 654 -4.57 12.23 -32.58
CA HIS A 654 -5.06 12.26 -33.96
C HIS A 654 -3.96 12.61 -34.98
N SER A 655 -2.91 13.31 -34.56
CA SER A 655 -1.75 13.62 -35.42
C SER A 655 -0.73 12.47 -35.52
N LEU A 656 -0.88 11.43 -34.68
CA LEU A 656 0.04 10.31 -34.58
C LEU A 656 -0.47 9.10 -35.37
N PRO A 657 0.43 8.23 -35.89
CA PRO A 657 0.03 7.05 -36.62
C PRO A 657 -0.82 6.12 -35.74
N LYS A 658 -1.99 5.71 -36.26
CA LYS A 658 -2.92 4.82 -35.56
C LYS A 658 -2.28 3.48 -35.19
N PHE A 659 -1.49 2.91 -36.10
CA PHE A 659 -0.80 1.64 -35.94
C PHE A 659 0.71 1.83 -36.11
N PRO A 660 1.44 2.24 -35.06
CA PRO A 660 2.88 2.40 -35.16
C PRO A 660 3.57 1.05 -35.38
N PRO A 661 4.64 1.01 -36.20
CA PRO A 661 5.39 -0.21 -36.46
C PRO A 661 6.05 -0.71 -35.16
N PRO A 662 6.22 -2.04 -35.00
CA PRO A 662 6.93 -2.61 -33.85
C PRO A 662 8.40 -2.18 -33.85
N ARG A 663 8.97 -2.01 -32.67
CA ARG A 663 10.40 -1.71 -32.50
C ARG A 663 11.26 -2.94 -32.65
N LYS A 664 12.54 -2.68 -32.95
CA LYS A 664 13.59 -3.70 -32.92
C LYS A 664 13.85 -4.14 -31.47
N VAL A 665 13.66 -5.43 -31.23
CA VAL A 665 14.10 -6.11 -30.01
C VAL A 665 15.59 -6.47 -30.17
N PRO A 666 16.44 -6.28 -29.14
CA PRO A 666 17.81 -6.76 -29.14
C PRO A 666 17.90 -8.23 -29.55
N LYS A 667 18.88 -8.59 -30.39
CA LYS A 667 19.03 -9.96 -30.93
C LYS A 667 19.20 -11.03 -29.84
N ASP A 668 19.70 -10.64 -28.67
CA ASP A 668 19.97 -11.55 -27.55
C ASP A 668 18.74 -11.83 -26.68
N ILE A 669 17.61 -11.16 -26.96
CA ILE A 669 16.33 -11.35 -26.29
C ILE A 669 15.44 -12.19 -27.19
N ASP A 670 14.99 -13.33 -26.66
CA ASP A 670 13.98 -14.15 -27.33
C ASP A 670 12.66 -13.35 -27.44
N LEU A 671 12.15 -13.25 -28.67
CA LEU A 671 10.91 -12.53 -29.00
C LEU A 671 9.68 -13.11 -28.28
N ASN A 672 9.72 -14.41 -27.95
CA ASN A 672 8.66 -15.08 -27.21
C ASN A 672 8.55 -14.57 -25.75
N LEU A 673 9.63 -14.00 -25.21
CA LEU A 673 9.65 -13.40 -23.86
C LEU A 673 9.10 -11.97 -23.83
N VAL A 674 8.87 -11.35 -24.99
CA VAL A 674 8.36 -9.99 -25.05
C VAL A 674 6.83 -10.04 -25.03
N HIS A 675 6.27 -10.09 -23.82
CA HIS A 675 4.81 -10.16 -23.58
C HIS A 675 4.07 -8.85 -23.79
N PHE A 676 4.75 -7.79 -24.25
CA PHE A 676 4.16 -6.47 -24.45
C PHE A 676 4.56 -5.88 -25.80
N ARG A 677 3.83 -4.85 -26.23
CA ARG A 677 4.13 -4.10 -27.44
C ARG A 677 5.28 -3.13 -27.19
N VAL A 678 6.27 -3.15 -28.08
CA VAL A 678 7.47 -2.30 -28.02
C VAL A 678 7.57 -1.44 -29.26
#